data_AF-A0A3L7PJE1-F1
#
_entry.id   AF-A0A3L7PJE1-F1
#
_cell.length_a   1.000
_cell.length_b   1.000
_cell.length_c   1.000
_cell.angle_alpha   90.00
_cell.angle_beta   90.00
_cell.angle_gamma   90.00
#
_symmetry.space_group_name_H-M   'P 1'
#
loop_
_entity.id
_entity.type
_entity.pdbx_description
1 polymer ?
#
loop_
_entity_poly.entity_id
_entity_poly.type
_entity_poly.pdbx_seq_one_letter_code
_entity_poly.pdbx_strand_id
1 'polypeptide(L)'
;MSRPKRQQPLGIERFETRAMLAVRALPTVSIADASVAEGNSGSNTLSFVVSLSSAAEQTTTVSYGTVNGTATVAEGDYVAKTGTINFRAGQRTAMVSVGIRGDRTVEADETFQVVLSSATAATLGRTTATGTILDDDAAPRTVAVAGPPTAVDEGGSATFTFSLSRSATVPITVSYATSNLTASSASDYTAATGSFTFDAGQTSKQVTVATRTDAVVESDESFQMRVTAASGAAIGSPATATATIRDVPPVTPPTPTGGSWTVLVYMTGENLNTYARDDINEMEKALGTLPGSVKIVVSWDQPKSGVGSAYATGGGTQSAWRTYGRSVLKADASTTSIASTFDLSFGEKNTGDPATLVDFVKWGVQRAPAQKYLLQMWGHGGGLDGSQFDSESGDDALTIGELATALGATGMPAIDLLSYDNCLMAMAEVGVALAPKVGGVFVASEELINGTGQDYTTAYSALKVPDPTTVTAAQVAAGMVSSYQTQYQGDIDRCDTFSAVSTAGYAALTTALKQFVDATAFLGATERTTLRTAATGSVAYNVTSFRDLKSFMTQVVATTSLPQAVRTAASAANSAIATLVSAKTSDQRSSGGIAVYLPTSSTDIYLSSYATDAAAFCQATGWQTFAKWLATGTRSAGTATVATTARHHTWRTDVRGSNSSGAEAAWAAFASGGMDASGSKPTRSRGRISA
;
A
#
# COMPACT_ATOMS: atom_id res chain seq x y z
N MET A 1 -82.72 -54.31 -6.13
CA MET A 1 -83.95 -54.95 -6.62
C MET A 1 -85.06 -53.91 -6.72
N SER A 2 -85.90 -54.06 -7.74
CA SER A 2 -87.17 -53.40 -8.04
C SER A 2 -87.88 -52.52 -7.00
N ARG A 3 -88.23 -51.30 -7.46
CA ARG A 3 -89.54 -50.59 -7.44
C ARG A 3 -90.72 -51.25 -6.68
N PRO A 4 -91.66 -50.44 -6.14
CA PRO A 4 -92.86 -50.10 -6.93
C PRO A 4 -93.39 -48.64 -6.83
N LYS A 5 -94.18 -48.31 -7.86
CA LYS A 5 -95.00 -47.11 -8.10
C LYS A 5 -96.28 -47.12 -7.24
N ARG A 6 -96.86 -45.94 -6.92
CA ARG A 6 -98.20 -45.51 -7.41
C ARG A 6 -98.58 -44.09 -6.95
N GLN A 7 -99.21 -43.38 -7.88
CA GLN A 7 -99.90 -42.09 -7.75
C GLN A 7 -101.23 -42.22 -6.98
N GLN A 8 -101.72 -41.12 -6.37
CA GLN A 8 -103.11 -40.57 -6.43
C GLN A 8 -103.29 -39.31 -5.51
N PRO A 9 -104.37 -38.49 -5.57
CA PRO A 9 -104.42 -37.24 -6.35
C PRO A 9 -104.95 -35.97 -5.60
N LEU A 10 -104.92 -34.83 -6.31
CA LEU A 10 -105.80 -33.63 -6.27
C LEU A 10 -106.38 -33.09 -4.95
N GLY A 11 -105.99 -31.86 -4.60
CA GLY A 11 -106.74 -30.96 -3.70
C GLY A 11 -106.37 -29.50 -3.98
N ILE A 12 -107.34 -28.72 -4.46
CA ILE A 12 -107.25 -27.27 -4.64
C ILE A 12 -107.52 -26.62 -3.28
N GLU A 13 -106.56 -25.88 -2.72
CA GLU A 13 -106.87 -24.83 -1.75
C GLU A 13 -106.22 -23.51 -2.18
N ARG A 14 -107.09 -22.51 -2.38
CA ARG A 14 -106.72 -21.10 -2.45
C ARG A 14 -106.08 -20.70 -1.12
N PHE A 15 -104.82 -20.32 -1.13
CA PHE A 15 -104.24 -19.51 -0.05
C PHE A 15 -104.26 -18.05 -0.47
N GLU A 16 -105.09 -17.28 0.22
CA GLU A 16 -105.17 -15.84 0.08
C GLU A 16 -103.83 -15.18 0.41
N THR A 17 -103.42 -14.28 -0.48
CA THR A 17 -102.27 -13.40 -0.34
C THR A 17 -102.49 -12.43 0.82
N ARG A 18 -101.81 -12.63 1.95
CA ARG A 18 -101.56 -11.56 2.92
C ARG A 18 -100.20 -10.92 2.62
N ALA A 19 -100.22 -9.82 1.88
CA ALA A 19 -99.08 -8.91 1.76
C ALA A 19 -98.84 -8.27 3.14
N MET A 20 -97.93 -8.86 3.91
CA MET A 20 -97.36 -8.21 5.09
C MET A 20 -96.40 -7.14 4.60
N LEU A 21 -96.76 -5.87 4.81
CA LEU A 21 -95.91 -4.71 4.55
C LEU A 21 -94.73 -4.75 5.54
N ALA A 22 -93.69 -5.51 5.23
CA ALA A 22 -92.42 -5.42 5.94
C ALA A 22 -91.81 -4.05 5.62
N VAL A 23 -91.73 -3.17 6.61
CA VAL A 23 -90.92 -1.95 6.52
C VAL A 23 -89.47 -2.41 6.31
N ARG A 24 -89.02 -2.45 5.06
CA ARG A 24 -87.64 -2.78 4.74
C ARG A 24 -86.74 -1.65 5.23
N ALA A 25 -85.82 -1.96 6.13
CA ALA A 25 -84.83 -1.00 6.60
C ALA A 25 -83.90 -0.60 5.45
N LEU A 26 -83.66 0.71 5.30
CA LEU A 26 -82.70 1.22 4.32
C LEU A 26 -81.28 0.73 4.64
N PRO A 27 -80.44 0.42 3.63
CA PRO A 27 -79.04 0.10 3.87
C PRO A 27 -78.31 1.29 4.50
N THR A 28 -77.32 1.01 5.33
CA THR A 28 -76.45 2.02 5.91
C THR A 28 -75.19 2.14 5.08
N VAL A 29 -74.81 3.35 4.65
CA VAL A 29 -73.54 3.61 3.95
C VAL A 29 -72.44 3.96 4.94
N SER A 30 -71.23 3.44 4.72
CA SER A 30 -70.05 3.77 5.52
C SER A 30 -68.80 3.84 4.65
N ILE A 31 -67.86 4.69 5.03
CA ILE A 31 -66.54 4.81 4.39
C ILE A 31 -65.46 4.26 5.34
N ALA A 32 -64.47 3.57 4.79
CA ALA A 32 -63.31 3.07 5.51
C ALA A 32 -62.10 3.98 5.29
N ASP A 33 -61.24 4.06 6.31
CA ASP A 33 -59.94 4.74 6.23
C ASP A 33 -59.03 4.08 5.18
N ALA A 34 -58.08 4.82 4.66
CA ALA A 34 -57.11 4.34 3.68
C ALA A 34 -55.75 5.01 3.88
N SER A 35 -54.68 4.34 3.47
CA SER A 35 -53.34 4.92 3.43
C SER A 35 -52.60 4.60 2.14
N VAL A 36 -51.66 5.45 1.75
CA VAL A 36 -50.76 5.24 0.59
C VAL A 36 -49.43 5.98 0.83
N ALA A 37 -48.33 5.43 0.32
CA ALA A 37 -47.06 6.15 0.24
C ALA A 37 -47.16 7.28 -0.80
N GLU A 38 -46.59 8.43 -0.49
CA GLU A 38 -46.68 9.60 -1.37
C GLU A 38 -45.88 9.44 -2.66
N GLY A 39 -44.76 8.71 -2.61
CA GLY A 39 -43.87 8.43 -3.72
C GLY A 39 -42.98 9.61 -4.12
N ASN A 40 -41.95 9.34 -4.92
CA ASN A 40 -40.87 10.30 -5.17
C ASN A 40 -41.17 11.48 -6.14
N SER A 41 -42.32 11.44 -6.83
CA SER A 41 -42.78 12.47 -7.79
C SER A 41 -44.15 12.11 -8.39
N GLY A 42 -44.91 13.11 -8.84
CA GLY A 42 -46.11 12.90 -9.66
C GLY A 42 -47.39 12.81 -8.84
N SER A 43 -48.43 12.15 -9.37
CA SER A 43 -49.68 11.94 -8.63
C SER A 43 -49.94 10.46 -8.35
N ASN A 44 -49.87 10.08 -7.08
CA ASN A 44 -50.38 8.81 -6.58
C ASN A 44 -51.88 8.90 -6.30
N THR A 45 -52.55 7.77 -6.10
CA THR A 45 -54.00 7.74 -5.89
C THR A 45 -54.34 6.99 -4.62
N LEU A 46 -54.92 7.70 -3.64
CA LEU A 46 -55.50 7.10 -2.45
C LEU A 46 -56.97 6.76 -2.71
N SER A 47 -57.35 5.50 -2.51
CA SER A 47 -58.73 5.06 -2.78
C SER A 47 -59.45 4.56 -1.53
N PHE A 48 -60.58 5.19 -1.24
CA PHE A 48 -61.45 4.89 -0.11
C PHE A 48 -62.60 3.99 -0.54
N VAL A 49 -62.81 2.90 0.22
CA VAL A 49 -63.92 1.98 0.00
C VAL A 49 -65.15 2.51 0.71
N VAL A 50 -66.21 2.76 -0.05
CA VAL A 50 -67.54 3.12 0.46
C VAL A 50 -68.47 1.93 0.31
N SER A 51 -69.08 1.48 1.41
CA SER A 51 -69.86 0.24 1.48
C SER A 51 -71.27 0.47 2.01
N LEU A 52 -72.24 -0.23 1.43
CA LEU A 52 -73.59 -0.37 1.95
C LEU A 52 -73.71 -1.64 2.85
N SER A 53 -74.52 -1.57 3.91
CA SER A 53 -74.75 -2.70 4.83
C SER A 53 -75.48 -3.88 4.17
N SER A 54 -76.24 -3.62 3.10
CA SER A 54 -76.82 -4.60 2.16
C SER A 54 -76.72 -4.04 0.73
N ALA A 55 -76.87 -4.89 -0.29
CA ALA A 55 -76.85 -4.42 -1.69
C ALA A 55 -78.01 -3.44 -1.95
N ALA A 56 -77.77 -2.40 -2.74
CA ALA A 56 -78.80 -1.41 -3.04
C ALA A 56 -79.98 -2.06 -3.79
N GLU A 57 -81.22 -1.84 -3.35
CA GLU A 57 -82.42 -2.38 -4.04
C GLU A 57 -82.91 -1.44 -5.14
N GLN A 58 -82.55 -0.16 -5.04
CA GLN A 58 -82.80 0.92 -6.00
C GLN A 58 -81.54 1.80 -6.07
N THR A 59 -81.50 2.78 -6.98
CA THR A 59 -80.35 3.70 -7.05
C THR A 59 -80.19 4.47 -5.74
N THR A 60 -79.04 4.30 -5.09
CA THR A 60 -78.64 5.00 -3.86
C THR A 60 -77.53 5.99 -4.19
N THR A 61 -77.69 7.25 -3.80
CA THR A 61 -76.68 8.29 -4.04
C THR A 61 -76.13 8.82 -2.72
N VAL A 62 -74.84 9.15 -2.68
CA VAL A 62 -74.16 9.68 -1.50
C VAL A 62 -73.13 10.71 -1.97
N SER A 63 -73.20 11.93 -1.45
CA SER A 63 -72.21 12.97 -1.75
C SER A 63 -70.97 12.81 -0.88
N TYR A 64 -69.82 13.26 -1.36
CA TYR A 64 -68.58 13.29 -0.60
C TYR A 64 -67.78 14.56 -0.87
N GLY A 65 -66.96 14.95 0.11
CA GLY A 65 -65.98 16.02 -0.04
C GLY A 65 -64.74 15.74 0.81
N THR A 66 -63.58 16.21 0.36
CA THR A 66 -62.34 16.17 1.15
C THR A 66 -62.22 17.37 2.07
N VAL A 67 -61.61 17.18 3.25
CA VAL A 67 -61.32 18.22 4.25
C VAL A 67 -59.87 18.09 4.67
N ASN A 68 -59.13 19.22 4.74
CA ASN A 68 -57.73 19.24 5.18
C ASN A 68 -57.60 18.70 6.60
N GLY A 69 -56.47 18.05 6.88
CA GLY A 69 -56.00 17.71 8.22
C GLY A 69 -54.63 18.33 8.42
N THR A 70 -53.62 17.50 8.69
CA THR A 70 -52.22 17.92 8.59
C THR A 70 -51.80 18.03 7.12
N ALA A 71 -52.29 17.15 6.26
CA ALA A 71 -52.17 17.31 4.80
C ALA A 71 -53.15 18.38 4.31
N THR A 72 -52.65 19.33 3.52
CA THR A 72 -53.37 20.47 2.96
C THR A 72 -53.23 20.59 1.44
N VAL A 73 -54.30 21.09 0.81
CA VAL A 73 -54.28 21.41 -0.63
C VAL A 73 -53.34 22.57 -0.95
N ALA A 74 -53.03 23.42 0.04
CA ALA A 74 -52.21 24.60 -0.13
C ALA A 74 -50.71 24.27 -0.19
N GLU A 75 -50.28 23.29 0.61
CA GLU A 75 -48.93 22.72 0.58
C GLU A 75 -48.78 21.74 -0.59
N GLY A 76 -49.89 21.14 -1.03
CA GLY A 76 -49.98 20.41 -2.29
C GLY A 76 -50.14 18.90 -2.11
N ASP A 77 -50.16 18.42 -0.87
CA ASP A 77 -50.08 17.01 -0.47
C ASP A 77 -51.19 16.16 -1.13
N TYR A 78 -52.36 16.77 -1.34
CA TYR A 78 -53.43 16.12 -2.09
C TYR A 78 -54.29 17.11 -2.92
N VAL A 79 -55.01 16.55 -3.90
CA VAL A 79 -55.94 17.29 -4.75
C VAL A 79 -57.35 17.21 -4.17
N ALA A 80 -57.89 18.36 -3.74
CA ALA A 80 -59.25 18.46 -3.23
C ALA A 80 -60.27 17.84 -4.18
N LYS A 81 -61.22 17.09 -3.63
CA LYS A 81 -62.23 16.39 -4.42
C LYS A 81 -63.59 16.39 -3.75
N THR A 82 -64.61 16.74 -4.53
CA THR A 82 -66.02 16.59 -4.17
C THR A 82 -66.75 15.80 -5.25
N GLY A 83 -67.80 15.08 -4.91
CA GLY A 83 -68.62 14.40 -5.90
C GLY A 83 -69.78 13.62 -5.31
N THR A 84 -70.43 12.81 -6.16
CA THR A 84 -71.55 11.94 -5.76
C THR A 84 -71.28 10.52 -6.22
N ILE A 85 -71.36 9.58 -5.29
CA ILE A 85 -71.30 8.14 -5.53
C ILE A 85 -72.70 7.67 -5.92
N ASN A 86 -72.79 6.86 -6.98
CA ASN A 86 -74.04 6.25 -7.43
C ASN A 86 -73.94 4.72 -7.32
N PHE A 87 -74.63 4.13 -6.33
CA PHE A 87 -74.78 2.69 -6.23
C PHE A 87 -75.93 2.23 -7.10
N ARG A 88 -75.64 1.37 -8.07
CA ARG A 88 -76.68 0.72 -8.89
C ARG A 88 -77.38 -0.37 -8.09
N ALA A 89 -78.60 -0.75 -8.47
CA ALA A 89 -79.28 -1.89 -7.88
C ALA A 89 -78.37 -3.15 -7.94
N GLY A 90 -78.24 -3.86 -6.82
CA GLY A 90 -77.33 -4.99 -6.64
C GLY A 90 -75.89 -4.64 -6.25
N GLN A 91 -75.48 -3.37 -6.31
CA GLN A 91 -74.13 -2.94 -5.94
C GLN A 91 -74.03 -2.71 -4.42
N ARG A 92 -72.91 -3.12 -3.82
CA ARG A 92 -72.63 -2.96 -2.40
C ARG A 92 -71.49 -1.99 -2.11
N THR A 93 -70.51 -1.90 -3.00
CA THR A 93 -69.28 -1.12 -2.78
C THR A 93 -69.00 -0.16 -3.94
N ALA A 94 -68.37 0.96 -3.63
CA ALA A 94 -67.88 1.94 -4.59
C ALA A 94 -66.56 2.54 -4.08
N MET A 95 -65.80 3.17 -4.96
CA MET A 95 -64.51 3.77 -4.66
C MET A 95 -64.57 5.28 -4.78
N VAL A 96 -63.97 5.98 -3.83
CA VAL A 96 -63.60 7.40 -3.95
C VAL A 96 -62.09 7.46 -4.08
N SER A 97 -61.59 7.95 -5.21
CA SER A 97 -60.15 8.10 -5.45
C SER A 97 -59.74 9.55 -5.33
N VAL A 98 -58.76 9.85 -4.47
CA VAL A 98 -58.17 11.18 -4.27
C VAL A 98 -56.73 11.15 -4.76
N GLY A 99 -56.30 12.17 -5.51
CA GLY A 99 -54.92 12.28 -5.98
C GLY A 99 -54.01 12.79 -4.87
N ILE A 100 -52.93 12.08 -4.60
CA ILE A 100 -51.84 12.46 -3.68
C ILE A 100 -50.70 13.00 -4.53
N ARG A 101 -49.99 14.03 -4.10
CA ARG A 101 -48.75 14.49 -4.75
C ARG A 101 -47.59 14.01 -3.91
N GLY A 102 -46.66 13.32 -4.56
CA GLY A 102 -45.43 12.89 -3.90
C GLY A 102 -44.27 13.81 -4.22
N ASP A 103 -43.35 13.97 -3.28
CA ASP A 103 -42.13 14.73 -3.48
C ASP A 103 -40.85 13.98 -3.04
N ARG A 104 -39.83 14.67 -2.53
CA ARG A 104 -38.58 14.08 -2.01
C ARG A 104 -38.20 14.64 -0.65
N THR A 105 -39.14 15.29 0.01
CA THR A 105 -38.98 16.03 1.23
C THR A 105 -39.20 15.05 2.37
N VAL A 106 -38.24 14.91 3.28
CA VAL A 106 -38.44 14.08 4.46
C VAL A 106 -39.34 14.81 5.43
N GLU A 107 -40.55 14.31 5.61
CA GLU A 107 -41.55 14.84 6.52
C GLU A 107 -42.19 13.75 7.40
N ALA A 108 -43.28 14.09 8.08
CA ALA A 108 -44.00 13.14 8.93
C ALA A 108 -45.26 12.68 8.20
N ASP A 109 -45.72 11.45 8.44
CA ASP A 109 -46.99 10.97 7.89
C ASP A 109 -48.12 11.97 8.13
N GLU A 110 -48.81 12.33 7.05
CA GLU A 110 -49.84 13.36 7.06
C GLU A 110 -51.24 12.78 6.87
N THR A 111 -52.27 13.54 7.24
CA THR A 111 -53.66 13.09 7.15
C THR A 111 -54.61 14.13 6.61
N PHE A 112 -55.62 13.68 5.85
CA PHE A 112 -56.80 14.46 5.47
C PHE A 112 -58.07 13.60 5.65
N GLN A 113 -59.25 14.17 5.48
CA GLN A 113 -60.52 13.45 5.64
C GLN A 113 -61.36 13.40 4.36
N VAL A 114 -62.11 12.32 4.17
CA VAL A 114 -63.23 12.22 3.22
C VAL A 114 -64.53 12.12 4.01
N VAL A 115 -65.44 13.07 3.79
CA VAL A 115 -66.72 13.20 4.52
C VAL A 115 -67.89 12.91 3.58
N LEU A 116 -68.65 11.87 3.90
CA LEU A 116 -69.91 11.52 3.24
C LEU A 116 -71.06 12.39 3.76
N SER A 117 -71.94 12.80 2.85
CA SER A 117 -73.13 13.60 3.15
C SER A 117 -74.29 13.28 2.21
N SER A 118 -75.48 13.76 2.53
CA SER A 118 -76.65 13.78 1.64
C SER A 118 -76.97 12.42 0.98
N ALA A 119 -77.10 11.37 1.78
CA ALA A 119 -77.46 10.04 1.29
C ALA A 119 -78.95 9.93 0.94
N THR A 120 -79.27 9.32 -0.20
CA THR A 120 -80.65 9.04 -0.64
C THR A 120 -80.88 7.53 -0.72
N ALA A 121 -82.02 7.03 -0.23
CA ALA A 121 -82.32 5.59 -0.16
C ALA A 121 -81.27 4.77 0.60
N ALA A 122 -80.55 5.41 1.53
CA ALA A 122 -79.64 4.82 2.50
C ALA A 122 -79.58 5.74 3.74
N THR A 123 -79.21 5.19 4.88
CA THR A 123 -78.85 5.98 6.08
C THR A 123 -77.33 6.15 6.16
N LEU A 124 -76.86 7.25 6.74
CA LEU A 124 -75.43 7.46 6.99
C LEU A 124 -74.99 6.68 8.24
N GLY A 125 -73.98 5.83 8.09
CA GLY A 125 -73.28 5.15 9.18
C GLY A 125 -72.02 5.92 9.55
N ARG A 126 -70.84 5.34 9.29
CA ARG A 126 -69.58 6.07 9.40
C ARG A 126 -69.43 7.05 8.22
N THR A 127 -69.54 8.34 8.50
CA THR A 127 -69.49 9.40 7.48
C THR A 127 -68.09 9.89 7.18
N THR A 128 -67.13 9.71 8.09
CA THR A 128 -65.79 10.26 7.95
C THR A 128 -64.78 9.13 7.85
N ALA A 129 -63.92 9.21 6.84
CA ALA A 129 -62.71 8.40 6.74
C ALA A 129 -61.48 9.30 6.76
N THR A 130 -60.44 8.84 7.45
CA THR A 130 -59.10 9.43 7.43
C THR A 130 -58.32 8.81 6.29
N GLY A 131 -57.75 9.67 5.44
CA GLY A 131 -56.71 9.31 4.49
C GLY A 131 -55.35 9.64 5.10
N THR A 132 -54.45 8.66 5.14
CA THR A 132 -53.06 8.87 5.59
C THR A 132 -52.12 8.83 4.38
N ILE A 133 -51.33 9.88 4.21
CA ILE A 133 -50.22 9.97 3.27
C ILE A 133 -48.97 9.57 4.07
N LEU A 134 -48.30 8.50 3.65
CA LEU A 134 -47.10 7.99 4.33
C LEU A 134 -45.87 8.57 3.65
N ASP A 135 -45.00 9.20 4.43
CA ASP A 135 -43.69 9.69 3.96
C ASP A 135 -42.81 8.47 3.65
N ASP A 136 -42.33 8.36 2.41
CA ASP A 136 -41.43 7.30 1.97
C ASP A 136 -40.02 7.79 1.62
N ASP A 137 -39.68 9.00 2.07
CA ASP A 137 -38.42 9.67 1.81
C ASP A 137 -37.37 9.43 2.90
N ALA A 138 -36.10 9.59 2.52
CA ALA A 138 -34.98 9.35 3.43
C ALA A 138 -33.94 10.46 3.35
N ALA A 139 -33.46 10.89 4.51
CA ALA A 139 -32.46 11.96 4.61
C ALA A 139 -31.22 11.64 3.76
N PRO A 140 -30.62 12.61 3.05
CA PRO A 140 -29.45 12.37 2.23
C PRO A 140 -28.30 11.82 3.07
N ARG A 141 -27.48 10.95 2.46
CA ARG A 141 -26.24 10.48 3.09
C ARG A 141 -25.33 11.68 3.31
N THR A 142 -24.59 11.70 4.41
CA THR A 142 -23.63 12.76 4.70
C THR A 142 -22.22 12.20 4.73
N VAL A 143 -21.25 12.94 4.21
CA VAL A 143 -19.82 12.65 4.38
C VAL A 143 -19.19 13.58 5.42
N ALA A 144 -18.45 13.02 6.37
CA ALA A 144 -17.63 13.78 7.32
C ALA A 144 -16.16 13.35 7.22
N VAL A 145 -15.24 14.20 7.66
CA VAL A 145 -13.80 13.88 7.72
C VAL A 145 -13.27 14.02 9.14
N ALA A 146 -12.49 13.05 9.59
CA ALA A 146 -11.78 13.08 10.86
C ALA A 146 -10.27 13.09 10.62
N GLY A 147 -9.55 13.82 11.48
CA GLY A 147 -8.08 13.92 11.44
C GLY A 147 -7.42 12.80 12.25
N PRO A 148 -6.08 12.76 12.26
CA PRO A 148 -5.35 11.84 13.14
C PRO A 148 -5.67 12.15 14.63
N PRO A 149 -5.75 11.13 15.50
CA PRO A 149 -6.11 11.30 16.90
C PRO A 149 -5.01 11.96 17.76
N THR A 150 -3.77 11.99 17.26
CA THR A 150 -2.60 12.59 17.90
C THR A 150 -1.82 13.40 16.90
N ALA A 151 -0.95 14.30 17.39
CA ALA A 151 0.06 14.93 16.55
C ALA A 151 0.91 13.87 15.85
N VAL A 152 1.35 14.19 14.64
CA VAL A 152 2.30 13.40 13.85
C VAL A 152 3.65 14.09 13.91
N ASP A 153 4.72 13.32 14.08
CA ASP A 153 6.06 13.89 14.03
C ASP A 153 6.38 14.37 12.59
N GLU A 154 7.19 15.43 12.47
CA GLU A 154 7.73 15.85 11.17
C GLU A 154 8.47 14.70 10.46
N GLY A 155 8.30 14.60 9.14
CA GLY A 155 8.71 13.43 8.33
C GLY A 155 7.79 12.21 8.40
N GLY A 156 6.78 12.23 9.26
CA GLY A 156 5.71 11.22 9.34
C GLY A 156 4.62 11.37 8.29
N SER A 157 3.44 10.80 8.58
CA SER A 157 2.26 10.88 7.71
C SER A 157 0.98 11.05 8.51
N ALA A 158 0.19 12.06 8.17
CA ALA A 158 -1.13 12.31 8.75
C ALA A 158 -2.21 11.57 7.98
N THR A 159 -2.99 10.73 8.68
CA THR A 159 -4.10 9.96 8.10
C THR A 159 -5.44 10.61 8.41
N PHE A 160 -6.20 10.93 7.36
CA PHE A 160 -7.56 11.47 7.46
C PHE A 160 -8.57 10.40 7.07
N THR A 161 -9.62 10.24 7.89
CA THR A 161 -10.68 9.26 7.66
C THR A 161 -11.96 9.95 7.23
N PHE A 162 -12.46 9.62 6.04
CA PHE A 162 -13.73 10.08 5.52
C PHE A 162 -14.80 9.01 5.78
N SER A 163 -15.92 9.42 6.36
CA SER A 163 -17.00 8.50 6.77
C SER A 163 -18.36 8.92 6.20
N LEU A 164 -19.12 7.97 5.69
CA LEU A 164 -20.52 8.12 5.33
C LEU A 164 -21.42 7.84 6.54
N SER A 165 -22.52 8.57 6.69
CA SER A 165 -23.52 8.32 7.75
C SER A 165 -24.22 6.96 7.65
N ARG A 166 -24.19 6.32 6.48
CA ARG A 166 -24.70 4.98 6.21
C ARG A 166 -24.12 4.43 4.91
N SER A 167 -24.01 3.10 4.77
CA SER A 167 -23.37 2.42 3.62
C SER A 167 -23.94 2.84 2.27
N ALA A 168 -23.08 3.18 1.32
CA ALA A 168 -23.49 3.58 -0.03
C ALA A 168 -24.31 2.47 -0.72
N THR A 169 -25.39 2.85 -1.42
CA THR A 169 -26.21 1.92 -2.24
C THR A 169 -25.91 2.06 -3.73
N VAL A 170 -25.31 3.18 -4.12
CA VAL A 170 -24.74 3.49 -5.44
C VAL A 170 -23.42 4.23 -5.21
N PRO A 171 -22.51 4.30 -6.20
CA PRO A 171 -21.23 4.97 -6.03
C PRO A 171 -21.38 6.45 -5.61
N ILE A 172 -20.63 6.88 -4.60
CA ILE A 172 -20.59 8.27 -4.10
C ILE A 172 -19.18 8.81 -4.28
N THR A 173 -19.02 9.90 -5.02
CA THR A 173 -17.71 10.52 -5.26
C THR A 173 -17.50 11.71 -4.32
N VAL A 174 -16.35 11.73 -3.64
CA VAL A 174 -15.96 12.78 -2.69
C VAL A 174 -14.65 13.39 -3.16
N SER A 175 -14.62 14.71 -3.27
CA SER A 175 -13.42 15.50 -3.55
C SER A 175 -12.90 16.14 -2.27
N TYR A 176 -11.58 16.21 -2.16
CA TYR A 176 -10.89 16.75 -0.99
C TYR A 176 -9.70 17.61 -1.38
N ALA A 177 -9.31 18.50 -0.48
CA ALA A 177 -8.08 19.28 -0.59
C ALA A 177 -7.53 19.59 0.80
N THR A 178 -6.21 19.73 0.91
CA THR A 178 -5.56 20.29 2.09
C THR A 178 -5.44 21.81 2.01
N SER A 179 -5.37 22.46 3.17
CA SER A 179 -5.12 23.90 3.31
C SER A 179 -4.21 24.18 4.50
N ASN A 180 -3.32 25.14 4.32
CA ASN A 180 -2.40 25.61 5.36
C ASN A 180 -3.17 26.16 6.57
N LEU A 181 -2.65 25.95 7.78
CA LEU A 181 -3.00 26.75 8.95
C LEU A 181 -1.71 27.42 9.46
N THR A 182 -1.11 26.90 10.53
CA THR A 182 0.24 27.30 10.95
C THR A 182 1.33 26.62 10.12
N ALA A 183 1.12 25.37 9.72
CA ALA A 183 1.96 24.66 8.77
C ALA A 183 1.65 25.06 7.33
N SER A 184 2.70 25.14 6.51
CA SER A 184 2.74 25.49 5.09
C SER A 184 3.10 24.29 4.21
N SER A 185 2.37 24.08 3.12
CA SER A 185 2.71 23.03 2.14
C SER A 185 4.03 23.26 1.38
N ALA A 186 4.65 24.44 1.54
CA ALA A 186 5.94 24.73 0.93
C ALA A 186 7.11 24.16 1.74
N SER A 187 6.96 24.05 3.06
CA SER A 187 8.01 23.66 4.00
C SER A 187 7.65 22.40 4.79
N ASP A 188 6.40 22.23 5.24
CA ASP A 188 6.09 21.37 6.39
C ASP A 188 5.28 20.13 6.01
N TYR A 189 4.55 20.17 4.89
CA TYR A 189 3.82 19.00 4.38
C TYR A 189 3.68 19.00 2.85
N THR A 190 3.27 17.87 2.28
CA THR A 190 2.98 17.77 0.84
C THR A 190 1.49 18.05 0.59
N ALA A 191 1.16 19.12 -0.13
CA ALA A 191 -0.22 19.43 -0.48
C ALA A 191 -0.91 18.23 -1.18
N ALA A 192 -2.16 17.95 -0.79
CA ALA A 192 -2.94 16.85 -1.32
C ALA A 192 -4.29 17.38 -1.82
N THR A 193 -4.62 17.09 -3.07
CA THR A 193 -5.91 17.39 -3.68
C THR A 193 -6.32 16.20 -4.55
N GLY A 194 -7.58 15.82 -4.51
CA GLY A 194 -8.04 14.67 -5.28
C GLY A 194 -9.50 14.33 -5.05
N SER A 195 -9.89 13.18 -5.57
CA SER A 195 -11.22 12.60 -5.38
C SER A 195 -11.13 11.10 -5.26
N PHE A 196 -12.04 10.50 -4.48
CA PHE A 196 -12.23 9.06 -4.42
C PHE A 196 -13.73 8.71 -4.46
N THR A 197 -14.03 7.43 -4.67
CA THR A 197 -15.41 6.93 -4.70
C THR A 197 -15.63 5.92 -3.58
N PHE A 198 -16.74 6.06 -2.86
CA PHE A 198 -17.30 4.99 -2.04
C PHE A 198 -18.12 4.07 -2.94
N ASP A 199 -17.69 2.82 -3.07
CA ASP A 199 -18.47 1.80 -3.77
C ASP A 199 -19.65 1.33 -2.91
N ALA A 200 -20.61 0.65 -3.54
CA ALA A 200 -21.75 0.08 -2.84
C ALA A 200 -21.29 -0.80 -1.65
N GLY A 201 -21.87 -0.58 -0.48
CA GLY A 201 -21.52 -1.25 0.78
C GLY A 201 -20.45 -0.55 1.62
N GLN A 202 -19.64 0.37 1.05
CA GLN A 202 -18.58 1.07 1.79
C GLN A 202 -19.14 2.20 2.67
N THR A 203 -18.47 2.46 3.80
CA THR A 203 -18.77 3.55 4.74
C THR A 203 -17.56 4.39 5.12
N SER A 204 -16.33 3.93 4.86
CA SER A 204 -15.11 4.62 5.24
C SER A 204 -14.01 4.50 4.18
N LYS A 205 -13.27 5.60 3.97
CA LYS A 205 -12.08 5.70 3.10
C LYS A 205 -11.05 6.59 3.80
N GLN A 206 -9.77 6.33 3.54
CA GLN A 206 -8.67 7.10 4.14
C GLN A 206 -7.85 7.82 3.08
N VAL A 207 -7.29 8.96 3.46
CA VAL A 207 -6.30 9.72 2.68
C VAL A 207 -5.13 10.04 3.60
N THR A 208 -3.92 9.76 3.14
CA THR A 208 -2.68 10.10 3.87
C THR A 208 -2.01 11.33 3.27
N VAL A 209 -1.40 12.14 4.12
CA VAL A 209 -0.65 13.34 3.75
C VAL A 209 0.73 13.26 4.42
N ALA A 210 1.79 13.24 3.62
CA ALA A 210 3.16 13.20 4.14
C ALA A 210 3.57 14.57 4.73
N THR A 211 4.17 14.56 5.92
CA THR A 211 4.84 15.73 6.49
C THR A 211 6.29 15.76 6.02
N ARG A 212 6.92 16.93 6.06
CA ARG A 212 8.32 17.14 5.73
C ARG A 212 9.11 17.25 7.02
N THR A 213 10.40 16.95 6.94
CA THR A 213 11.37 17.14 8.03
C THR A 213 12.27 18.29 7.64
N ASP A 214 12.65 19.12 8.61
CA ASP A 214 13.80 20.00 8.44
C ASP A 214 14.72 20.04 9.67
N ALA A 215 15.52 21.10 9.78
CA ALA A 215 16.52 21.26 10.82
C ALA A 215 16.30 22.52 11.66
N VAL A 216 15.18 23.19 11.49
CA VAL A 216 14.77 24.36 12.24
C VAL A 216 13.96 23.84 13.43
N VAL A 217 14.29 24.32 14.64
CA VAL A 217 13.45 24.05 15.80
C VAL A 217 12.28 25.03 15.76
N GLU A 218 11.08 24.49 15.71
CA GLU A 218 9.84 25.23 15.54
C GLU A 218 8.84 24.89 16.66
N SER A 219 7.68 25.52 16.64
CA SER A 219 6.57 25.11 17.52
C SER A 219 5.70 24.11 16.77
N ASP A 220 4.96 23.25 17.48
CA ASP A 220 3.98 22.37 16.83
C ASP A 220 3.06 23.17 15.89
N GLU A 221 3.00 22.71 14.65
CA GLU A 221 2.27 23.37 13.58
C GLU A 221 1.04 22.55 13.15
N SER A 222 0.20 23.09 12.28
CA SER A 222 -1.04 22.41 11.88
C SER A 222 -1.47 22.76 10.46
N PHE A 223 -2.14 21.81 9.82
CA PHE A 223 -2.82 22.00 8.55
C PHE A 223 -4.17 21.28 8.59
N GLN A 224 -5.01 21.53 7.59
CA GLN A 224 -6.36 20.99 7.56
C GLN A 224 -6.65 20.21 6.26
N MET A 225 -7.41 19.13 6.39
CA MET A 225 -8.08 18.42 5.31
C MET A 225 -9.52 18.89 5.20
N ARG A 226 -10.01 19.15 3.99
CA ARG A 226 -11.37 19.62 3.72
C ARG A 226 -12.07 18.75 2.67
N VAL A 227 -13.33 18.43 2.93
CA VAL A 227 -14.26 17.95 1.89
C VAL A 227 -14.65 19.14 1.01
N THR A 228 -14.25 19.14 -0.26
CA THR A 228 -14.49 20.26 -1.19
C THR A 228 -15.74 20.08 -2.03
N ALA A 229 -16.11 18.83 -2.33
CA ALA A 229 -17.35 18.48 -3.02
C ALA A 229 -17.77 17.03 -2.70
N ALA A 230 -19.07 16.75 -2.75
CA ALA A 230 -19.62 15.42 -2.67
C ALA A 230 -20.75 15.26 -3.71
N SER A 231 -20.71 14.19 -4.50
CA SER A 231 -21.75 13.83 -5.46
C SER A 231 -22.41 12.53 -5.02
N GLY A 232 -23.73 12.52 -4.89
CA GLY A 232 -24.50 11.40 -4.31
C GLY A 232 -24.59 11.40 -2.78
N ALA A 233 -24.05 12.44 -2.12
CA ALA A 233 -24.16 12.69 -0.69
C ALA A 233 -24.11 14.19 -0.41
N ALA A 234 -24.66 14.63 0.73
CA ALA A 234 -24.44 15.96 1.29
C ALA A 234 -23.11 16.02 2.06
N ILE A 235 -22.50 17.20 2.15
CA ILE A 235 -21.35 17.42 3.02
C ILE A 235 -21.86 17.55 4.46
N GLY A 236 -21.39 16.67 5.34
CA GLY A 236 -21.78 16.61 6.75
C GLY A 236 -20.85 17.41 7.67
N SER A 237 -21.03 17.22 8.98
CA SER A 237 -20.19 17.83 10.02
C SER A 237 -19.42 16.75 10.80
N PRO A 238 -18.10 16.90 10.99
CA PRO A 238 -17.26 17.99 10.48
C PRO A 238 -16.91 17.81 8.98
N ALA A 239 -16.95 18.92 8.23
CA ALA A 239 -16.51 18.99 6.82
C ALA A 239 -15.00 19.19 6.67
N THR A 240 -14.31 19.43 7.79
CA THR A 240 -12.89 19.72 7.87
C THR A 240 -12.27 19.04 9.08
N ALA A 241 -11.02 18.60 8.94
CA ALA A 241 -10.26 17.95 10.00
C ALA A 241 -8.83 18.47 10.06
N THR A 242 -8.38 18.82 11.26
CA THR A 242 -7.01 19.34 11.48
C THR A 242 -6.05 18.19 11.79
N ALA A 243 -4.83 18.29 11.28
CA ALA A 243 -3.67 17.51 11.73
C ALA A 243 -2.64 18.47 12.33
N THR A 244 -1.98 18.03 13.40
CA THR A 244 -0.87 18.73 14.05
C THR A 244 0.44 18.03 13.70
N ILE A 245 1.43 18.80 13.26
CA ILE A 245 2.81 18.37 13.05
C ILE A 245 3.58 18.74 14.30
N ARG A 246 4.18 17.76 14.97
CA ARG A 246 5.07 17.97 16.10
C ARG A 246 6.47 18.25 15.57
N ASP A 247 7.05 19.35 16.03
CA ASP A 247 8.46 19.65 15.77
C ASP A 247 9.33 18.60 16.47
N VAL A 248 10.24 17.99 15.72
CA VAL A 248 11.21 17.05 16.25
C VAL A 248 12.57 17.69 16.01
N PRO A 249 13.16 18.36 17.02
CA PRO A 249 14.42 19.07 16.81
C PRO A 249 15.45 18.13 16.19
N PRO A 250 16.19 18.58 15.15
CA PRO A 250 17.15 17.73 14.48
C PRO A 250 18.11 17.21 15.53
N VAL A 251 18.16 15.89 15.63
CA VAL A 251 19.12 15.19 16.47
C VAL A 251 20.53 15.52 15.96
N THR A 252 21.18 16.51 16.57
CA THR A 252 22.52 16.91 16.15
C THR A 252 23.46 15.71 16.28
N PRO A 253 24.24 15.37 15.24
CA PRO A 253 25.26 14.34 15.34
C PRO A 253 26.14 14.60 16.56
N PRO A 254 26.29 13.61 17.46
CA PRO A 254 27.19 13.77 18.60
C PRO A 254 28.61 14.00 18.08
N THR A 255 29.29 15.03 18.56
CA THR A 255 30.74 15.15 18.31
C THR A 255 31.44 14.02 19.06
N PRO A 256 32.19 13.12 18.41
CA PRO A 256 32.85 12.03 19.11
C PRO A 256 33.93 12.59 20.05
N THR A 257 33.63 12.64 21.35
CA THR A 257 34.63 12.99 22.39
C THR A 257 35.52 11.80 22.76
N GLY A 258 35.24 10.62 22.17
CA GLY A 258 35.92 9.34 22.29
C GLY A 258 35.27 8.33 21.33
N GLY A 259 35.84 7.12 21.21
CA GLY A 259 35.32 6.07 20.31
C GLY A 259 35.94 6.11 18.91
N SER A 260 36.55 5.00 18.50
CA SER A 260 37.19 4.85 17.20
C SER A 260 36.21 4.30 16.17
N TRP A 261 35.50 3.22 16.54
CA TRP A 261 34.56 2.52 15.68
C TRP A 261 33.30 2.15 16.44
N THR A 262 32.15 2.37 15.81
CA THR A 262 30.88 1.78 16.25
C THR A 262 30.34 0.86 15.17
N VAL A 263 30.13 -0.40 15.54
CA VAL A 263 29.47 -1.42 14.72
C VAL A 263 27.99 -1.43 15.09
N LEU A 264 27.13 -1.01 14.18
CA LEU A 264 25.68 -1.06 14.27
C LEU A 264 25.21 -2.35 13.61
N VAL A 265 24.54 -3.23 14.34
CA VAL A 265 24.09 -4.54 13.85
C VAL A 265 22.57 -4.57 13.89
N TYR A 266 21.95 -4.68 12.72
CA TYR A 266 20.52 -4.62 12.53
C TYR A 266 19.99 -6.02 12.18
N MET A 267 19.44 -6.69 13.19
CA MET A 267 19.06 -8.11 13.09
C MET A 267 17.54 -8.30 13.03
N THR A 268 17.09 -9.02 12.00
CA THR A 268 15.71 -9.51 11.91
C THR A 268 15.68 -11.00 12.23
N GLY A 269 15.08 -11.37 13.36
CA GLY A 269 15.21 -12.72 13.92
C GLY A 269 14.43 -13.80 13.17
N GLU A 270 13.28 -13.48 12.55
CA GLU A 270 12.35 -14.41 11.87
C GLU A 270 12.50 -15.90 12.28
N ASN A 271 12.86 -16.79 11.34
CA ASN A 271 13.20 -18.18 11.61
C ASN A 271 14.68 -18.44 11.89
N LEU A 272 15.51 -17.38 11.94
CA LEU A 272 16.94 -17.45 12.22
C LEU A 272 17.26 -17.16 13.69
N ASN A 273 16.27 -17.10 14.57
CA ASN A 273 16.42 -16.62 15.95
C ASN A 273 17.55 -17.32 16.75
N THR A 274 17.78 -18.61 16.51
CA THR A 274 18.87 -19.36 17.14
C THR A 274 20.24 -18.84 16.70
N TYR A 275 20.40 -18.55 15.42
CA TYR A 275 21.63 -17.99 14.86
C TYR A 275 21.85 -16.56 15.34
N ALA A 276 20.79 -15.74 15.39
CA ALA A 276 20.87 -14.39 15.92
C ALA A 276 21.42 -14.37 17.36
N ARG A 277 20.95 -15.29 18.20
CA ARG A 277 21.46 -15.46 19.56
C ARG A 277 22.96 -15.79 19.55
N ASP A 278 23.35 -16.78 18.75
CA ASP A 278 24.73 -17.28 18.72
C ASP A 278 25.68 -16.17 18.26
N ASP A 279 25.31 -15.42 17.23
CA ASP A 279 26.07 -14.28 16.72
C ASP A 279 26.19 -13.14 17.74
N ILE A 280 25.14 -12.87 18.53
CA ILE A 280 25.24 -11.91 19.63
C ILE A 280 26.26 -12.38 20.67
N ASN A 281 26.26 -13.66 21.05
CA ASN A 281 27.26 -14.18 21.98
C ASN A 281 28.69 -14.09 21.41
N GLU A 282 28.86 -14.37 20.12
CA GLU A 282 30.14 -14.23 19.43
C GLU A 282 30.63 -12.77 19.42
N MET A 283 29.74 -11.81 19.20
CA MET A 283 30.05 -10.38 19.27
C MET A 283 30.44 -9.93 20.69
N GLU A 284 29.75 -10.42 21.73
CA GLU A 284 30.14 -10.18 23.13
C GLU A 284 31.52 -10.75 23.44
N LYS A 285 31.84 -11.92 22.90
CA LYS A 285 33.18 -12.53 23.01
C LYS A 285 34.24 -11.74 22.27
N ALA A 286 33.94 -11.25 21.07
CA ALA A 286 34.86 -10.41 20.31
C ALA A 286 35.22 -9.14 21.08
N LEU A 287 34.24 -8.50 21.74
CA LEU A 287 34.43 -7.31 22.58
C LEU A 287 35.42 -7.52 23.72
N GLY A 288 35.58 -8.75 24.23
CA GLY A 288 36.60 -9.08 25.24
C GLY A 288 38.04 -8.90 24.77
N THR A 289 38.26 -8.82 23.45
CA THR A 289 39.59 -8.67 22.82
C THR A 289 39.76 -7.36 22.04
N LEU A 290 38.66 -6.63 21.80
CA LEU A 290 38.69 -5.35 21.10
C LEU A 290 39.05 -4.21 22.06
N PRO A 291 39.74 -3.16 21.59
CA PRO A 291 39.95 -1.95 22.39
C PRO A 291 38.63 -1.33 22.83
N GLY A 292 38.56 -0.77 24.03
CA GLY A 292 37.32 -0.20 24.58
C GLY A 292 36.75 0.99 23.78
N SER A 293 37.52 1.56 22.84
CA SER A 293 37.08 2.56 21.87
C SER A 293 36.29 1.98 20.70
N VAL A 294 36.19 0.65 20.59
CA VAL A 294 35.29 -0.04 19.65
C VAL A 294 34.02 -0.43 20.40
N LYS A 295 32.86 -0.12 19.84
CA LYS A 295 31.55 -0.49 20.38
C LYS A 295 30.77 -1.32 19.38
N ILE A 296 29.95 -2.25 19.88
CA ILE A 296 28.95 -2.97 19.09
C ILE A 296 27.58 -2.64 19.67
N VAL A 297 26.68 -2.19 18.79
CA VAL A 297 25.30 -1.83 19.11
C VAL A 297 24.41 -2.73 18.28
N VAL A 298 23.47 -3.41 18.93
CA VAL A 298 22.60 -4.39 18.27
C VAL A 298 21.15 -3.97 18.45
N SER A 299 20.37 -4.06 17.37
CA SER A 299 18.93 -4.30 17.49
C SER A 299 18.61 -5.71 17.05
N TRP A 300 17.67 -6.32 17.75
CA TRP A 300 17.22 -7.67 17.46
C TRP A 300 15.72 -7.75 17.64
N ASP A 301 15.04 -8.10 16.55
CA ASP A 301 13.63 -8.44 16.58
C ASP A 301 13.44 -9.95 16.73
N GLN A 302 13.02 -10.39 17.93
CA GLN A 302 12.76 -11.81 18.19
C GLN A 302 11.36 -12.19 17.68
N PRO A 303 11.21 -13.27 16.90
CA PRO A 303 9.96 -13.62 16.23
C PRO A 303 8.80 -13.88 17.21
N LYS A 304 7.59 -13.52 16.79
CA LYS A 304 6.34 -13.86 17.49
C LYS A 304 6.13 -15.39 17.61
N SER A 305 5.17 -15.81 18.43
CA SER A 305 4.94 -17.24 18.74
C SER A 305 4.74 -18.10 17.48
N GLY A 306 5.38 -19.27 17.43
CA GLY A 306 5.24 -20.23 16.33
C GLY A 306 6.55 -20.57 15.61
N VAL A 307 7.58 -19.74 15.79
CA VAL A 307 8.91 -19.95 15.21
C VAL A 307 9.98 -19.84 16.31
N GLY A 308 10.74 -20.92 16.50
CA GLY A 308 11.84 -21.00 17.48
C GLY A 308 11.45 -20.77 18.94
N SER A 309 12.43 -20.86 19.85
CA SER A 309 12.28 -20.47 21.26
C SER A 309 12.70 -19.02 21.44
N ALA A 310 11.89 -18.25 22.17
CA ALA A 310 12.30 -16.94 22.67
C ALA A 310 13.50 -17.09 23.60
N TYR A 311 14.41 -16.12 23.56
CA TYR A 311 15.66 -16.18 24.29
C TYR A 311 15.78 -15.05 25.31
N ALA A 312 16.31 -15.40 26.49
CA ALA A 312 16.54 -14.50 27.62
C ALA A 312 17.90 -13.80 27.50
N THR A 313 18.03 -12.56 27.95
CA THR A 313 19.32 -11.85 27.97
C THR A 313 19.66 -11.30 29.35
N GLY A 314 20.67 -10.43 29.47
CA GLY A 314 21.14 -9.93 30.76
C GLY A 314 21.77 -11.01 31.63
N GLY A 315 22.45 -11.99 31.04
CA GLY A 315 23.00 -13.15 31.76
C GLY A 315 21.91 -14.06 32.33
N GLY A 316 20.74 -14.12 31.68
CA GLY A 316 19.58 -14.89 32.12
C GLY A 316 18.68 -14.17 33.13
N THR A 317 18.97 -12.91 33.46
CA THR A 317 18.15 -12.12 34.40
C THR A 317 16.93 -11.48 33.75
N GLN A 318 16.99 -11.19 32.44
CA GLN A 318 15.85 -10.68 31.68
C GLN A 318 15.05 -11.85 31.12
N SER A 319 13.74 -11.86 31.36
CA SER A 319 12.84 -12.88 30.79
C SER A 319 12.91 -12.90 29.27
N ALA A 320 12.77 -14.08 28.67
CA ALA A 320 12.67 -14.22 27.22
C ALA A 320 11.49 -13.40 26.67
N TRP A 321 11.67 -12.77 25.51
CA TRP A 321 10.68 -11.91 24.85
C TRP A 321 10.55 -12.25 23.36
N ARG A 322 9.50 -11.73 22.73
CA ARG A 322 9.17 -11.96 21.30
C ARG A 322 8.75 -10.66 20.64
N THR A 323 9.69 -9.73 20.65
CA THR A 323 9.48 -8.35 20.19
C THR A 323 10.84 -7.73 19.88
N TYR A 324 10.81 -6.56 19.25
CA TYR A 324 11.99 -5.74 19.02
C TYR A 324 12.65 -5.27 20.33
N GLY A 325 13.98 -5.40 20.38
CA GLY A 325 14.80 -4.82 21.42
C GLY A 325 16.13 -4.32 20.89
N ARG A 326 16.80 -3.44 21.64
CA ARG A 326 18.14 -2.94 21.29
C ARG A 326 19.06 -2.77 22.49
N SER A 327 20.36 -2.89 22.27
CA SER A 327 21.38 -2.77 23.32
C SER A 327 22.73 -2.29 22.77
N VAL A 328 23.52 -1.67 23.65
CA VAL A 328 24.97 -1.55 23.46
C VAL A 328 25.59 -2.75 24.14
N LEU A 329 26.26 -3.61 23.38
CA LEU A 329 26.77 -4.87 23.89
C LEU A 329 27.90 -4.67 24.89
N LYS A 330 28.04 -5.65 25.80
CA LYS A 330 29.10 -5.76 26.79
C LYS A 330 29.98 -6.96 26.45
N ALA A 331 31.25 -6.87 26.82
CA ALA A 331 32.14 -8.02 26.69
C ALA A 331 31.69 -9.16 27.60
N ASP A 332 31.62 -10.37 27.05
CA ASP A 332 31.39 -11.60 27.80
C ASP A 332 32.17 -12.75 27.15
N ALA A 333 32.71 -13.65 27.96
CA ALA A 333 33.45 -14.81 27.45
C ALA A 333 32.53 -15.98 27.05
N SER A 334 31.27 -15.96 27.49
CA SER A 334 30.29 -16.99 27.16
C SER A 334 29.95 -16.98 25.67
N THR A 335 29.69 -18.16 25.14
CA THR A 335 29.13 -18.34 23.79
C THR A 335 27.71 -18.90 23.83
N THR A 336 27.15 -19.03 25.04
CA THR A 336 25.88 -19.73 25.27
C THR A 336 24.86 -18.89 26.02
N SER A 337 25.22 -17.67 26.42
CA SER A 337 24.39 -16.74 27.19
C SER A 337 24.71 -15.29 26.82
N ILE A 338 23.68 -14.51 26.47
CA ILE A 338 23.84 -13.09 26.17
C ILE A 338 23.89 -12.32 27.50
N ALA A 339 25.02 -11.69 27.80
CA ALA A 339 25.25 -10.92 29.01
C ALA A 339 24.61 -9.52 28.97
N SER A 340 24.47 -8.94 27.78
CA SER A 340 23.90 -7.61 27.59
C SER A 340 22.39 -7.61 27.85
N THR A 341 21.90 -6.56 28.47
CA THR A 341 20.46 -6.36 28.69
C THR A 341 19.89 -5.53 27.55
N PHE A 342 18.79 -5.99 26.96
CA PHE A 342 18.12 -5.27 25.89
C PHE A 342 17.02 -4.35 26.43
N ASP A 343 16.90 -3.15 25.85
CA ASP A 343 15.75 -2.28 26.06
C ASP A 343 14.59 -2.75 25.18
N LEU A 344 13.49 -3.13 25.84
CA LEU A 344 12.31 -3.74 25.23
C LEU A 344 11.09 -2.79 25.22
N SER A 345 11.30 -1.51 25.54
CA SER A 345 10.21 -0.52 25.68
C SER A 345 9.50 -0.16 24.37
N PHE A 346 9.99 -0.65 23.23
CA PHE A 346 9.53 -0.28 21.88
C PHE A 346 8.30 -1.05 21.40
N GLY A 347 7.98 -2.19 22.01
CA GLY A 347 7.03 -3.15 21.44
C GLY A 347 7.52 -3.68 20.09
N GLU A 348 6.61 -4.30 19.33
CA GLU A 348 6.95 -4.88 18.02
C GLU A 348 7.33 -3.78 17.02
N LYS A 349 8.37 -4.02 16.23
CA LYS A 349 8.76 -3.14 15.13
C LYS A 349 8.96 -3.94 13.85
N ASN A 350 8.48 -3.38 12.73
CA ASN A 350 8.76 -3.89 11.41
C ASN A 350 10.15 -3.50 10.96
N THR A 351 11.05 -4.47 10.91
CA THR A 351 12.44 -4.31 10.50
C THR A 351 12.63 -4.21 8.98
N GLY A 352 11.62 -4.58 8.20
CA GLY A 352 11.52 -4.26 6.78
C GLY A 352 11.14 -2.80 6.52
N ASP A 353 10.63 -2.06 7.52
CA ASP A 353 10.28 -0.65 7.37
C ASP A 353 11.52 0.27 7.46
N PRO A 354 11.81 1.11 6.44
CA PRO A 354 12.95 2.03 6.47
C PRO A 354 12.95 2.98 7.67
N ALA A 355 11.79 3.33 8.23
CA ALA A 355 11.71 4.18 9.41
C ALA A 355 12.31 3.51 10.66
N THR A 356 12.15 2.19 10.80
CA THR A 356 12.73 1.42 11.90
C THR A 356 14.25 1.40 11.82
N LEU A 357 14.81 1.26 10.62
CA LEU A 357 16.25 1.34 10.41
C LEU A 357 16.79 2.75 10.72
N VAL A 358 16.10 3.80 10.25
CA VAL A 358 16.47 5.19 10.55
C VAL A 358 16.51 5.45 12.06
N ASP A 359 15.48 5.02 12.80
CA ASP A 359 15.42 5.14 14.25
C ASP A 359 16.58 4.40 14.93
N PHE A 360 16.87 3.16 14.51
CA PHE A 360 17.97 2.39 15.06
C PHE A 360 19.34 3.05 14.83
N VAL A 361 19.63 3.51 13.61
CA VAL A 361 20.90 4.16 13.29
C VAL A 361 21.05 5.46 14.08
N LYS A 362 20.01 6.30 14.12
CA LYS A 362 19.99 7.52 14.94
C LYS A 362 20.31 7.23 16.40
N TRP A 363 19.58 6.28 16.99
CA TRP A 363 19.77 5.91 18.39
C TRP A 363 21.17 5.32 18.65
N GLY A 364 21.64 4.42 17.78
CA GLY A 364 22.93 3.75 17.94
C GLY A 364 24.11 4.71 17.87
N VAL A 365 24.07 5.65 16.91
CA VAL A 365 25.06 6.73 16.78
C VAL A 365 25.07 7.62 18.01
N GLN A 366 23.91 7.97 18.56
CA GLN A 366 23.80 8.77 19.78
C GLN A 366 24.32 8.02 21.03
N ARG A 367 24.05 6.72 21.12
CA ARG A 367 24.42 5.91 22.28
C ARG A 367 25.88 5.50 22.28
N ALA A 368 26.47 5.35 21.09
CA ALA A 368 27.89 5.05 20.90
C ALA A 368 28.48 5.96 19.80
N PRO A 369 28.74 7.24 20.10
CA PRO A 369 29.45 8.14 19.19
C PRO A 369 30.85 7.61 18.86
N ALA A 370 31.26 7.66 17.60
CA ALA A 370 32.55 7.21 17.13
C ALA A 370 33.00 7.99 15.90
N GLN A 371 34.28 7.89 15.56
CA GLN A 371 34.84 8.52 14.35
C GLN A 371 34.42 7.80 13.06
N LYS A 372 34.17 6.48 13.13
CA LYS A 372 33.76 5.65 12.00
C LYS A 372 32.65 4.70 12.38
N TYR A 373 31.79 4.39 11.41
CA TYR A 373 30.61 3.55 11.58
C TYR A 373 30.58 2.40 10.58
N LEU A 374 30.33 1.21 11.09
CA LEU A 374 30.01 0.01 10.31
C LEU A 374 28.53 -0.30 10.52
N LEU A 375 27.75 -0.49 9.46
CA LEU A 375 26.40 -1.04 9.54
C LEU A 375 26.39 -2.47 9.03
N GLN A 376 26.08 -3.42 9.91
CA GLN A 376 25.93 -4.84 9.62
C GLN A 376 24.43 -5.15 9.51
N MET A 377 23.98 -5.42 8.30
CA MET A 377 22.66 -5.97 8.04
C MET A 377 22.72 -7.48 8.32
N TRP A 378 21.76 -8.01 9.05
CA TRP A 378 21.73 -9.42 9.42
C TRP A 378 20.31 -9.97 9.25
N GLY A 379 20.18 -11.05 8.47
CA GLY A 379 18.91 -11.73 8.24
C GLY A 379 18.81 -12.32 6.84
N HIS A 380 17.58 -12.52 6.35
CA HIS A 380 17.37 -13.01 4.98
C HIS A 380 17.72 -11.94 3.93
N GLY A 381 18.16 -12.41 2.76
CA GLY A 381 18.41 -11.57 1.59
C GLY A 381 17.83 -12.20 0.33
N GLY A 382 17.34 -11.37 -0.58
CA GLY A 382 16.71 -11.77 -1.85
C GLY A 382 17.33 -11.11 -3.07
N GLY A 383 18.48 -10.45 -2.93
CA GLY A 383 19.09 -9.64 -3.99
C GLY A 383 18.16 -8.51 -4.43
N LEU A 384 17.58 -8.63 -5.62
CA LEU A 384 16.64 -7.64 -6.16
C LEU A 384 15.37 -7.47 -5.31
N ASP A 385 14.97 -8.50 -4.57
CA ASP A 385 13.80 -8.42 -3.69
C ASP A 385 14.08 -7.63 -2.41
N GLY A 386 15.35 -7.40 -2.05
CA GLY A 386 15.77 -6.65 -0.87
C GLY A 386 16.37 -7.52 0.23
N SER A 387 16.30 -7.01 1.46
CA SER A 387 16.87 -7.61 2.68
C SER A 387 15.94 -7.36 3.88
N GLN A 388 16.27 -7.89 5.05
CA GLN A 388 15.48 -7.70 6.28
C GLN A 388 14.00 -8.04 6.08
N PHE A 389 13.76 -9.26 5.62
CA PHE A 389 12.41 -9.80 5.55
C PHE A 389 11.85 -9.93 6.96
N ASP A 390 10.65 -9.40 7.16
CA ASP A 390 9.92 -9.37 8.43
C ASP A 390 8.48 -9.87 8.19
N SER A 391 8.34 -11.18 8.34
CA SER A 391 7.06 -11.88 8.19
C SER A 391 6.11 -11.66 9.37
N GLU A 392 6.62 -11.20 10.51
CA GLU A 392 5.92 -11.08 11.78
C GLU A 392 5.12 -9.78 11.92
N SER A 393 5.54 -8.72 11.23
CA SER A 393 4.99 -7.39 11.39
C SER A 393 4.80 -6.62 10.08
N GLY A 394 4.11 -7.25 9.12
CA GLY A 394 3.67 -6.59 7.90
C GLY A 394 3.95 -7.39 6.63
N ASP A 395 4.64 -8.54 6.75
CA ASP A 395 5.14 -9.31 5.62
C ASP A 395 5.84 -8.38 4.62
N ASP A 396 6.89 -7.75 5.15
CA ASP A 396 7.61 -6.66 4.49
C ASP A 396 9.10 -7.01 4.34
N ALA A 397 9.77 -6.31 3.45
CA ALA A 397 11.20 -6.42 3.26
C ALA A 397 11.76 -5.04 2.90
N LEU A 398 12.95 -4.75 3.41
CA LEU A 398 13.64 -3.52 3.08
C LEU A 398 14.20 -3.61 1.67
N THR A 399 13.55 -2.93 0.72
CA THR A 399 14.02 -2.90 -0.67
C THR A 399 15.33 -2.10 -0.80
N ILE A 400 16.05 -2.32 -1.91
CA ILE A 400 17.31 -1.61 -2.19
C ILE A 400 17.10 -0.08 -2.19
N GLY A 401 16.01 0.39 -2.79
CA GLY A 401 15.67 1.82 -2.86
C GLY A 401 15.26 2.41 -1.52
N GLU A 402 14.52 1.66 -0.70
CA GLU A 402 14.15 2.08 0.65
C GLU A 402 15.36 2.17 1.56
N LEU A 403 16.30 1.21 1.49
CA LEU A 403 17.55 1.31 2.24
C LEU A 403 18.38 2.52 1.82
N ALA A 404 18.54 2.76 0.51
CA ALA A 404 19.28 3.93 0.02
C ALA A 404 18.66 5.24 0.51
N THR A 405 17.33 5.29 0.61
CA THR A 405 16.58 6.42 1.15
C THR A 405 16.79 6.55 2.65
N ALA A 406 16.65 5.45 3.40
CA ALA A 406 16.82 5.39 4.85
C ALA A 406 18.21 5.89 5.28
N LEU A 407 19.28 5.39 4.65
CA LEU A 407 20.65 5.82 4.95
C LEU A 407 20.85 7.33 4.72
N GLY A 408 20.17 7.90 3.73
CA GLY A 408 20.18 9.34 3.47
C GLY A 408 19.33 10.18 4.44
N ALA A 409 18.37 9.57 5.13
CA ALA A 409 17.40 10.24 6.01
C ALA A 409 17.79 10.22 7.50
N THR A 410 18.92 9.59 7.85
CA THR A 410 19.33 9.46 9.26
C THR A 410 19.71 10.78 9.91
N GLY A 411 20.19 11.77 9.15
CA GLY A 411 20.78 12.99 9.72
C GLY A 411 22.02 12.72 10.59
N MET A 412 22.60 11.51 10.50
CA MET A 412 23.76 11.05 11.27
C MET A 412 25.03 11.05 10.41
N PRO A 413 26.23 10.87 10.99
CA PRO A 413 27.45 10.66 10.21
C PRO A 413 27.28 9.49 9.23
N ALA A 414 27.93 9.62 8.06
CA ALA A 414 27.86 8.59 7.03
C ALA A 414 28.39 7.24 7.54
N ILE A 415 27.79 6.16 7.07
CA ILE A 415 28.28 4.81 7.29
C ILE A 415 29.54 4.60 6.44
N ASP A 416 30.68 4.31 7.06
CA ASP A 416 31.96 4.07 6.37
C ASP A 416 32.00 2.69 5.70
N LEU A 417 31.42 1.68 6.37
CA LEU A 417 31.35 0.30 5.90
C LEU A 417 29.94 -0.25 6.02
N LEU A 418 29.36 -0.71 4.92
CA LEU A 418 28.11 -1.47 4.93
C LEU A 418 28.42 -2.95 4.70
N SER A 419 27.98 -3.82 5.61
CA SER A 419 28.17 -5.25 5.52
C SER A 419 26.81 -5.95 5.51
N TYR A 420 26.69 -7.00 4.71
CA TYR A 420 25.53 -7.87 4.68
C TYR A 420 25.93 -9.26 5.12
N ASP A 421 25.26 -9.72 6.16
CA ASP A 421 25.16 -11.12 6.54
C ASP A 421 23.77 -11.61 6.09
N ASN A 422 23.56 -11.46 4.78
CA ASN A 422 22.33 -11.79 4.06
C ASN A 422 22.72 -12.38 2.69
N CYS A 423 21.89 -13.29 2.19
CA CYS A 423 22.08 -13.92 0.88
C CYS A 423 21.98 -12.90 -0.28
N LEU A 424 22.78 -13.12 -1.33
CA LEU A 424 22.61 -12.50 -2.66
C LEU A 424 22.72 -10.97 -2.70
N MET A 425 23.44 -10.35 -1.77
CA MET A 425 23.53 -8.89 -1.71
C MET A 425 24.72 -8.31 -2.48
N ALA A 426 25.75 -9.10 -2.83
CA ALA A 426 26.89 -8.66 -3.65
C ALA A 426 26.52 -8.55 -5.14
N MET A 427 25.56 -7.69 -5.46
CA MET A 427 25.07 -7.41 -6.81
C MET A 427 25.47 -6.01 -7.27
N ALA A 428 25.77 -5.86 -8.56
CA ALA A 428 26.03 -4.55 -9.17
C ALA A 428 24.84 -3.59 -9.00
N GLU A 429 23.62 -4.12 -9.06
CA GLU A 429 22.38 -3.39 -8.85
C GLU A 429 22.29 -2.77 -7.44
N VAL A 430 22.52 -3.59 -6.41
CA VAL A 430 22.55 -3.17 -5.01
C VAL A 430 23.65 -2.13 -4.80
N GLY A 431 24.85 -2.43 -5.29
CA GLY A 431 26.01 -1.57 -5.14
C GLY A 431 25.84 -0.18 -5.75
N VAL A 432 25.29 -0.08 -6.96
CA VAL A 432 25.05 1.22 -7.61
C VAL A 432 24.02 2.08 -6.86
N ALA A 433 22.99 1.45 -6.29
CA ALA A 433 22.00 2.18 -5.50
C ALA A 433 22.57 2.71 -4.17
N LEU A 434 23.45 1.95 -3.54
CA LEU A 434 23.97 2.24 -2.19
C LEU A 434 25.30 3.02 -2.18
N ALA A 435 26.10 2.95 -3.25
CA ALA A 435 27.40 3.63 -3.32
C ALA A 435 27.35 5.14 -3.00
N PRO A 436 26.32 5.91 -3.39
CA PRO A 436 26.21 7.32 -3.01
C PRO A 436 25.90 7.57 -1.52
N LYS A 437 25.56 6.52 -0.77
CA LYS A 437 25.10 6.59 0.63
C LYS A 437 26.09 5.97 1.63
N VAL A 438 27.10 5.24 1.14
CA VAL A 438 28.11 4.55 1.96
C VAL A 438 29.49 5.12 1.64
N GLY A 439 30.21 5.55 2.69
CA GLY A 439 31.42 6.36 2.58
C GLY A 439 32.66 5.65 2.04
N GLY A 440 32.72 4.32 2.06
CA GLY A 440 33.95 3.60 1.70
C GLY A 440 33.75 2.29 0.95
N VAL A 441 33.27 1.27 1.65
CA VAL A 441 33.28 -0.10 1.15
C VAL A 441 31.99 -0.80 1.53
N PHE A 442 31.56 -1.71 0.67
CA PHE A 442 30.45 -2.61 0.91
C PHE A 442 30.97 -4.06 0.90
N VAL A 443 30.46 -4.92 1.78
CA VAL A 443 30.83 -6.34 1.85
C VAL A 443 29.58 -7.21 1.86
N ALA A 444 29.52 -8.23 1.01
CA ALA A 444 28.39 -9.17 0.97
C ALA A 444 28.75 -10.47 0.23
N SER A 445 27.82 -11.42 0.23
CA SER A 445 27.87 -12.63 -0.59
C SER A 445 27.11 -12.46 -1.90
N GLU A 446 27.65 -13.05 -2.97
CA GLU A 446 27.01 -13.22 -4.27
C GLU A 446 26.01 -14.39 -4.28
N GLU A 447 26.02 -15.23 -3.25
CA GLU A 447 25.22 -16.45 -3.11
C GLU A 447 24.48 -16.49 -1.75
N LEU A 448 23.96 -17.66 -1.40
CA LEU A 448 23.53 -18.01 -0.07
C LEU A 448 24.68 -17.90 0.92
N ILE A 449 24.32 -17.50 2.13
CA ILE A 449 25.17 -17.56 3.30
C ILE A 449 24.63 -18.69 4.18
N ASN A 450 25.53 -19.46 4.80
CA ASN A 450 25.14 -20.50 5.77
C ASN A 450 24.36 -19.86 6.93
N GLY A 451 23.42 -20.59 7.55
CA GLY A 451 22.62 -20.06 8.65
C GLY A 451 23.43 -19.49 9.82
N THR A 452 24.66 -19.98 10.04
CA THR A 452 25.59 -19.45 11.05
C THR A 452 26.25 -18.12 10.68
N GLY A 453 25.99 -17.56 9.50
CA GLY A 453 26.46 -16.23 9.12
C GLY A 453 27.98 -16.07 9.13
N GLN A 454 28.45 -14.88 9.47
CA GLN A 454 29.88 -14.62 9.72
C GLN A 454 30.31 -15.08 11.12
N ASP A 455 31.53 -15.60 11.26
CA ASP A 455 32.17 -15.79 12.57
C ASP A 455 32.52 -14.42 13.19
N TYR A 456 31.63 -13.92 14.04
CA TYR A 456 31.79 -12.60 14.66
C TYR A 456 32.93 -12.56 15.68
N THR A 457 33.47 -13.71 16.11
CA THR A 457 34.66 -13.76 16.98
C THR A 457 35.93 -13.28 16.26
N THR A 458 35.96 -13.40 14.92
CA THR A 458 37.09 -13.04 14.06
C THR A 458 36.79 -12.00 12.99
N ALA A 459 35.52 -11.77 12.63
CA ALA A 459 35.11 -10.81 11.59
C ALA A 459 35.70 -9.40 11.79
N TYR A 460 35.72 -8.92 13.05
CA TYR A 460 36.24 -7.59 13.41
C TYR A 460 37.71 -7.58 13.84
N SER A 461 38.48 -8.64 13.53
CA SER A 461 39.88 -8.78 13.94
C SER A 461 40.80 -7.65 13.48
N ALA A 462 40.51 -7.00 12.35
CA ALA A 462 41.25 -5.83 11.86
C ALA A 462 41.24 -4.65 12.86
N LEU A 463 40.23 -4.58 13.74
CA LEU A 463 40.12 -3.55 14.78
C LEU A 463 40.90 -3.89 16.05
N LYS A 464 41.51 -5.09 16.16
CA LYS A 464 42.34 -5.52 17.30
C LYS A 464 43.76 -4.91 17.21
N VAL A 465 43.83 -3.59 17.14
CA VAL A 465 45.07 -2.81 17.11
C VAL A 465 45.10 -1.81 18.26
N PRO A 466 46.27 -1.34 18.71
CA PRO A 466 46.36 -0.37 19.82
C PRO A 466 45.56 0.92 19.57
N ASP A 467 45.51 1.40 18.33
CA ASP A 467 44.74 2.57 17.92
C ASP A 467 43.86 2.28 16.69
N PRO A 468 42.58 1.92 16.89
CA PRO A 468 41.66 1.59 15.80
C PRO A 468 41.27 2.78 14.92
N THR A 469 41.58 4.03 15.30
CA THR A 469 41.27 5.20 14.46
C THR A 469 42.02 5.17 13.12
N THR A 470 43.20 4.54 13.12
CA THR A 470 44.06 4.35 11.96
C THR A 470 43.54 3.31 10.97
N VAL A 471 42.63 2.42 11.40
CA VAL A 471 42.10 1.35 10.55
C VAL A 471 41.04 1.91 9.60
N THR A 472 41.19 1.63 8.31
CA THR A 472 40.26 2.05 7.26
C THR A 472 39.11 1.05 7.09
N ALA A 473 37.97 1.50 6.55
CA ALA A 473 36.86 0.61 6.20
C ALA A 473 37.31 -0.54 5.27
N ALA A 474 38.19 -0.27 4.30
CA ALA A 474 38.73 -1.30 3.41
C ALA A 474 39.54 -2.38 4.14
N GLN A 475 40.29 -2.01 5.18
CA GLN A 475 41.02 -2.99 6.01
C GLN A 475 40.06 -3.85 6.86
N VAL A 476 39.01 -3.24 7.42
CA VAL A 476 37.97 -4.01 8.13
C VAL A 476 37.28 -4.98 7.18
N ALA A 477 36.87 -4.50 6.00
CA ALA A 477 36.24 -5.30 4.95
C ALA A 477 37.10 -6.50 4.51
N ALA A 478 38.39 -6.27 4.26
CA ALA A 478 39.32 -7.35 3.90
C ALA A 478 39.51 -8.37 5.04
N GLY A 479 39.48 -7.91 6.29
CA GLY A 479 39.48 -8.77 7.47
C GLY A 479 38.24 -9.66 7.55
N MET A 480 37.06 -9.10 7.30
CA MET A 480 35.78 -9.85 7.27
C MET A 480 35.79 -10.90 6.16
N VAL A 481 36.24 -10.56 4.96
CA VAL A 481 36.41 -11.52 3.84
C VAL A 481 37.37 -12.64 4.22
N SER A 482 38.47 -12.33 4.91
CA SER A 482 39.47 -13.34 5.33
C SER A 482 38.95 -14.26 6.45
N SER A 483 38.16 -13.71 7.37
CA SER A 483 37.45 -14.47 8.41
C SER A 483 36.45 -15.44 7.78
N TYR A 484 35.57 -14.94 6.91
CA TYR A 484 34.59 -15.76 6.19
C TYR A 484 35.25 -16.85 5.35
N GLN A 485 36.34 -16.52 4.65
CA GLN A 485 37.14 -17.49 3.93
C GLN A 485 37.61 -18.62 4.84
N THR A 486 38.13 -18.29 6.02
CA THR A 486 38.68 -19.29 6.96
C THR A 486 37.58 -20.21 7.47
N GLN A 487 36.38 -19.67 7.69
CA GLN A 487 35.22 -20.43 8.18
C GLN A 487 34.68 -21.40 7.13
N TYR A 488 34.55 -20.98 5.87
CA TYR A 488 33.85 -21.74 4.83
C TYR A 488 34.73 -22.22 3.66
N GLN A 489 36.06 -22.18 3.80
CA GLN A 489 36.95 -22.62 2.71
C GLN A 489 36.68 -24.07 2.32
N GLY A 490 36.29 -24.28 1.05
CA GLY A 490 36.07 -25.63 0.53
C GLY A 490 34.70 -26.23 0.92
N ASP A 491 33.78 -25.43 1.45
CA ASP A 491 32.41 -25.86 1.70
C ASP A 491 31.76 -26.39 0.41
N ILE A 492 31.14 -27.57 0.52
CA ILE A 492 30.48 -28.26 -0.59
C ILE A 492 29.08 -27.73 -0.88
N ASP A 493 28.48 -27.02 0.10
CA ASP A 493 27.15 -26.40 0.01
C ASP A 493 27.21 -25.02 -0.66
N ARG A 494 28.39 -24.64 -1.17
CA ARG A 494 28.65 -23.44 -2.00
C ARG A 494 28.38 -22.09 -1.30
N CYS A 495 28.40 -22.09 0.03
CA CYS A 495 28.36 -20.89 0.88
C CYS A 495 29.77 -20.29 1.07
N ASP A 496 30.60 -20.25 0.03
CA ASP A 496 32.01 -19.87 0.11
C ASP A 496 32.35 -18.56 -0.61
N THR A 497 31.35 -17.84 -1.11
CA THR A 497 31.52 -16.55 -1.82
C THR A 497 31.24 -15.37 -0.91
N PHE A 498 32.23 -14.49 -0.74
CA PHE A 498 32.09 -13.24 -0.01
C PHE A 498 33.11 -12.22 -0.54
N SER A 499 32.67 -10.99 -0.77
CA SER A 499 33.50 -9.97 -1.44
C SER A 499 33.31 -8.58 -0.87
N ALA A 500 34.39 -7.79 -0.94
CA ALA A 500 34.45 -6.40 -0.55
C ALA A 500 34.65 -5.51 -1.78
N VAL A 501 33.72 -4.60 -2.02
CA VAL A 501 33.72 -3.69 -3.18
C VAL A 501 33.81 -2.23 -2.75
N SER A 502 34.70 -1.48 -3.39
CA SER A 502 34.86 -0.04 -3.12
C SER A 502 33.74 0.76 -3.75
N THR A 503 33.09 1.65 -2.99
CA THR A 503 31.99 2.48 -3.51
C THR A 503 32.46 3.43 -4.62
N ALA A 504 33.72 3.86 -4.57
CA ALA A 504 34.36 4.70 -5.59
C ALA A 504 34.49 4.02 -6.96
N GLY A 505 34.51 2.69 -7.03
CA GLY A 505 34.65 1.94 -8.29
C GLY A 505 33.39 1.91 -9.14
N TYR A 506 32.20 2.20 -8.58
CA TYR A 506 30.92 2.05 -9.29
C TYR A 506 30.73 3.05 -10.43
N ALA A 507 31.35 4.23 -10.38
CA ALA A 507 31.30 5.20 -11.49
C ALA A 507 31.99 4.64 -12.76
N ALA A 508 33.14 3.98 -12.58
CA ALA A 508 33.84 3.32 -13.68
C ALA A 508 33.07 2.10 -14.19
N LEU A 509 32.50 1.30 -13.28
CA LEU A 509 31.68 0.14 -13.64
C LEU A 509 30.47 0.56 -14.47
N THR A 510 29.65 1.49 -13.98
CA THR A 510 28.43 1.95 -14.67
C THR A 510 28.73 2.53 -16.04
N THR A 511 29.82 3.29 -16.18
CA THR A 511 30.30 3.80 -17.46
C THR A 511 30.63 2.67 -18.44
N ALA A 512 31.39 1.67 -17.99
CA ALA A 512 31.78 0.54 -18.83
C ALA A 512 30.57 -0.34 -19.22
N LEU A 513 29.63 -0.56 -18.30
CA LEU A 513 28.40 -1.30 -18.57
C LEU A 513 27.49 -0.55 -19.53
N LYS A 514 27.41 0.78 -19.43
CA LYS A 514 26.70 1.60 -20.41
C LYS A 514 27.31 1.46 -21.80
N GLN A 515 28.64 1.55 -21.92
CA GLN A 515 29.34 1.35 -23.20
C GLN A 515 29.05 -0.05 -23.78
N PHE A 516 28.99 -1.07 -22.92
CA PHE A 516 28.62 -2.42 -23.32
C PHE A 516 27.19 -2.47 -23.87
N VAL A 517 26.22 -1.94 -23.13
CA VAL A 517 24.81 -1.86 -23.56
C VAL A 517 24.69 -1.14 -24.90
N ASP A 518 25.33 0.03 -25.05
CA ASP A 518 25.34 0.83 -26.27
C ASP A 518 25.96 0.04 -27.45
N ALA A 519 27.07 -0.67 -27.23
CA ALA A 519 27.71 -1.51 -28.25
C ALA A 519 26.83 -2.69 -28.68
N THR A 520 25.90 -3.14 -27.83
CA THR A 520 24.93 -4.19 -28.20
C THR A 520 23.71 -3.66 -28.95
N ALA A 521 23.47 -2.34 -29.00
CA ALA A 521 22.18 -1.76 -29.40
C ALA A 521 21.65 -2.21 -30.78
N PHE A 522 22.55 -2.49 -31.72
CA PHE A 522 22.23 -2.85 -33.10
C PHE A 522 22.44 -4.34 -33.44
N LEU A 523 22.71 -5.18 -32.43
CA LEU A 523 22.95 -6.61 -32.64
C LEU A 523 21.68 -7.37 -33.05
N GLY A 524 21.86 -8.34 -33.96
CA GLY A 524 20.79 -9.18 -34.48
C GLY A 524 20.56 -10.46 -33.67
N ALA A 525 19.74 -11.36 -34.22
CA ALA A 525 19.38 -12.63 -33.57
C ALA A 525 20.56 -13.60 -33.40
N THR A 526 21.52 -13.59 -34.35
CA THR A 526 22.72 -14.42 -34.30
C THR A 526 23.59 -14.02 -33.11
N GLU A 527 23.96 -12.74 -33.00
CA GLU A 527 24.79 -12.25 -31.89
C GLU A 527 24.05 -12.34 -30.56
N ARG A 528 22.73 -12.17 -30.54
CA ARG A 528 21.92 -12.46 -29.35
C ARG A 528 22.09 -13.90 -28.88
N THR A 529 22.03 -14.85 -29.80
CA THR A 529 22.20 -16.28 -29.47
C THR A 529 23.59 -16.53 -28.90
N THR A 530 24.62 -15.95 -29.49
CA THR A 530 26.00 -16.00 -28.98
C THR A 530 26.12 -15.39 -27.57
N LEU A 531 25.53 -14.23 -27.32
CA LEU A 531 25.52 -13.60 -26.00
C LEU A 531 24.73 -14.41 -24.97
N ARG A 532 23.63 -15.08 -25.37
CA ARG A 532 22.92 -16.01 -24.49
C ARG A 532 23.78 -17.22 -24.14
N THR A 533 24.52 -17.77 -25.09
CA THR A 533 25.47 -18.86 -24.81
C THR A 533 26.54 -18.41 -23.81
N ALA A 534 27.12 -17.21 -23.99
CA ALA A 534 28.08 -16.64 -23.04
C ALA A 534 27.45 -16.39 -21.65
N ALA A 535 26.20 -15.94 -21.60
CA ALA A 535 25.47 -15.76 -20.35
C ALA A 535 25.20 -17.10 -19.66
N THR A 536 24.67 -18.10 -20.36
CA THR A 536 24.41 -19.43 -19.80
C THR A 536 25.68 -20.14 -19.34
N GLY A 537 26.80 -19.93 -20.06
CA GLY A 537 28.11 -20.47 -19.71
C GLY A 537 28.81 -19.75 -18.57
N SER A 538 28.36 -18.56 -18.15
CA SER A 538 28.97 -17.84 -17.01
C SER A 538 28.65 -18.53 -15.70
N VAL A 539 29.50 -18.28 -14.70
CA VAL A 539 29.25 -18.73 -13.32
C VAL A 539 27.88 -18.23 -12.89
N ALA A 540 27.02 -19.16 -12.50
CA ALA A 540 25.68 -18.90 -11.98
C ALA A 540 25.66 -19.10 -10.47
N TYR A 541 24.78 -18.35 -9.82
CA TYR A 541 24.49 -18.53 -8.41
C TYR A 541 23.19 -19.33 -8.21
N ASN A 542 22.78 -19.54 -6.95
CA ASN A 542 21.56 -20.29 -6.61
C ASN A 542 20.30 -19.78 -7.33
N VAL A 543 20.23 -18.48 -7.60
CA VAL A 543 19.30 -17.91 -8.58
C VAL A 543 19.97 -17.91 -9.94
N THR A 544 19.53 -18.77 -10.86
CA THR A 544 20.22 -18.99 -12.15
C THR A 544 20.31 -17.77 -13.08
N SER A 545 19.50 -16.74 -12.85
CA SER A 545 19.58 -15.45 -13.54
C SER A 545 20.46 -14.43 -12.82
N PHE A 546 20.92 -14.69 -11.60
CA PHE A 546 21.99 -13.95 -10.96
C PHE A 546 23.30 -14.64 -11.33
N ARG A 547 24.17 -13.90 -12.02
CA ARG A 547 25.37 -14.46 -12.65
C ARG A 547 26.57 -13.60 -12.35
N ASP A 548 27.73 -14.23 -12.28
CA ASP A 548 28.99 -13.53 -12.09
C ASP A 548 29.29 -12.63 -13.29
N LEU A 549 29.37 -11.32 -13.02
CA LEU A 549 29.49 -10.31 -14.06
C LEU A 549 30.83 -10.43 -14.79
N LYS A 550 31.92 -10.73 -14.07
CA LYS A 550 33.27 -10.87 -14.64
C LYS A 550 33.37 -12.09 -15.55
N SER A 551 32.80 -13.22 -15.12
CA SER A 551 32.74 -14.47 -15.89
C SER A 551 32.01 -14.26 -17.21
N PHE A 552 30.86 -13.58 -17.17
CA PHE A 552 30.11 -13.23 -18.38
C PHE A 552 30.94 -12.33 -19.32
N MET A 553 31.48 -11.23 -18.81
CA MET A 553 32.28 -10.29 -19.62
C MET A 553 33.52 -10.95 -20.22
N THR A 554 34.18 -11.85 -19.48
CA THR A 554 35.33 -12.62 -19.96
C THR A 554 34.96 -13.55 -21.13
N GLN A 555 33.79 -14.20 -21.07
CA GLN A 555 33.31 -15.01 -22.18
C GLN A 555 32.98 -14.16 -23.42
N VAL A 556 32.41 -12.98 -23.21
CA VAL A 556 32.16 -12.03 -24.30
C VAL A 556 33.48 -11.61 -24.97
N VAL A 557 34.50 -11.26 -24.17
CA VAL A 557 35.84 -10.92 -24.68
C VAL A 557 36.45 -12.07 -25.49
N ALA A 558 36.29 -13.31 -25.05
CA ALA A 558 36.83 -14.48 -25.75
C ALA A 558 36.10 -14.82 -27.07
N THR A 559 34.89 -14.29 -27.27
CA THR A 559 34.04 -14.68 -28.40
C THR A 559 34.33 -13.85 -29.64
N THR A 560 35.19 -14.36 -30.52
CA THR A 560 35.68 -13.67 -31.73
C THR A 560 34.61 -13.40 -32.78
N SER A 561 33.49 -14.12 -32.74
CA SER A 561 32.34 -13.90 -33.63
C SER A 561 31.50 -12.66 -33.28
N LEU A 562 31.62 -12.11 -32.07
CA LEU A 562 30.95 -10.85 -31.71
C LEU A 562 31.66 -9.64 -32.33
N PRO A 563 31.01 -8.48 -32.46
CA PRO A 563 31.71 -7.27 -32.92
C PRO A 563 32.83 -6.82 -31.98
N GLN A 564 33.90 -6.26 -32.54
CA GLN A 564 35.05 -5.78 -31.76
C GLN A 564 34.64 -4.74 -30.71
N ALA A 565 33.69 -3.85 -31.02
CA ALA A 565 33.19 -2.85 -30.07
C ALA A 565 32.57 -3.48 -28.81
N VAL A 566 31.82 -4.57 -28.97
CA VAL A 566 31.21 -5.31 -27.84
C VAL A 566 32.31 -5.95 -26.97
N ARG A 567 33.30 -6.59 -27.60
CA ARG A 567 34.45 -7.16 -26.87
C ARG A 567 35.27 -6.12 -26.14
N THR A 568 35.54 -4.98 -26.77
CA THR A 568 36.28 -3.87 -26.16
C THR A 568 35.53 -3.32 -24.95
N ALA A 569 34.21 -3.12 -25.06
CA ALA A 569 33.39 -2.68 -23.93
C ALA A 569 33.35 -3.72 -22.79
N ALA A 570 33.25 -5.01 -23.11
CA ALA A 570 33.35 -6.08 -22.11
C ALA A 570 34.71 -6.12 -21.41
N SER A 571 35.80 -5.87 -22.15
CA SER A 571 37.15 -5.75 -21.57
C SER A 571 37.30 -4.54 -20.65
N ALA A 572 36.65 -3.42 -20.98
CA ALA A 572 36.58 -2.25 -20.11
C ALA A 572 35.81 -2.57 -18.82
N ALA A 573 34.69 -3.30 -18.92
CA ALA A 573 33.94 -3.76 -17.75
C ALA A 573 34.79 -4.67 -16.83
N ASN A 574 35.53 -5.63 -17.40
CA ASN A 574 36.48 -6.45 -16.63
C ASN A 574 37.53 -5.61 -15.89
N SER A 575 38.04 -4.55 -16.51
CA SER A 575 39.01 -3.65 -15.90
C SER A 575 38.40 -2.84 -14.75
N ALA A 576 37.16 -2.37 -14.93
CA ALA A 576 36.40 -1.68 -13.89
C ALA A 576 36.13 -2.61 -12.69
N ILE A 577 35.71 -3.86 -12.93
CA ILE A 577 35.48 -4.86 -11.87
C ILE A 577 36.77 -5.13 -11.08
N ALA A 578 37.92 -5.23 -11.75
CA ALA A 578 39.20 -5.45 -11.09
C ALA A 578 39.61 -4.31 -10.14
N THR A 579 39.14 -3.09 -10.40
CA THR A 579 39.37 -1.92 -9.51
C THR A 579 38.29 -1.83 -8.42
N LEU A 580 37.08 -2.29 -8.73
CA LEU A 580 35.93 -2.29 -7.83
C LEU A 580 36.09 -3.30 -6.69
N VAL A 581 36.43 -4.55 -7.01
CA VAL A 581 36.52 -5.66 -6.05
C VAL A 581 37.89 -5.61 -5.36
N SER A 582 37.90 -5.13 -4.13
CA SER A 582 39.11 -4.89 -3.33
C SER A 582 39.60 -6.13 -2.58
N ALA A 583 38.69 -7.01 -2.19
CA ALA A 583 38.97 -8.33 -1.63
C ALA A 583 37.82 -9.28 -1.98
N LYS A 584 38.10 -10.57 -2.06
CA LYS A 584 37.10 -11.63 -2.22
C LYS A 584 37.65 -12.96 -1.73
N THR A 585 36.76 -13.89 -1.38
CA THR A 585 37.13 -15.27 -1.12
C THR A 585 37.71 -15.93 -2.38
N SER A 586 38.59 -16.90 -2.15
CA SER A 586 39.00 -17.92 -3.11
C SER A 586 37.97 -19.05 -3.06
N ASP A 587 36.91 -18.89 -3.86
CA ASP A 587 35.81 -19.84 -3.97
C ASP A 587 36.05 -20.91 -5.05
N GLN A 588 35.32 -22.02 -4.96
CA GLN A 588 35.44 -23.14 -5.91
C GLN A 588 35.05 -22.79 -7.35
N ARG A 589 34.26 -21.73 -7.57
CA ARG A 589 33.76 -21.33 -8.89
C ARG A 589 34.63 -20.28 -9.56
N SER A 590 35.69 -19.81 -8.89
CA SER A 590 36.52 -18.70 -9.36
C SER A 590 35.69 -17.45 -9.67
N SER A 591 34.73 -17.12 -8.80
CA SER A 591 33.86 -15.96 -8.95
C SER A 591 34.66 -14.66 -9.03
N GLY A 592 34.12 -13.68 -9.74
CA GLY A 592 34.68 -12.36 -9.95
C GLY A 592 34.47 -11.39 -8.79
N GLY A 593 33.64 -11.75 -7.81
CA GLY A 593 33.36 -10.92 -6.64
C GLY A 593 32.15 -10.00 -6.79
N ILE A 594 31.33 -10.15 -7.84
CA ILE A 594 30.12 -9.34 -8.03
C ILE A 594 29.14 -9.99 -9.02
N ALA A 595 27.88 -10.12 -8.59
CA ALA A 595 26.80 -10.64 -9.41
C ALA A 595 26.09 -9.53 -10.21
N VAL A 596 25.34 -9.92 -11.23
CA VAL A 596 24.41 -9.08 -11.98
C VAL A 596 23.18 -9.88 -12.39
N TYR A 597 22.03 -9.23 -12.53
CA TYR A 597 20.87 -9.84 -13.15
C TYR A 597 21.07 -9.99 -14.68
N LEU A 598 21.05 -11.25 -15.13
CA LEU A 598 21.32 -11.65 -16.51
C LEU A 598 20.36 -12.76 -16.96
N PRO A 599 19.09 -12.41 -17.26
CA PRO A 599 18.08 -13.38 -17.63
C PRO A 599 18.31 -13.92 -19.06
N THR A 600 18.08 -15.23 -19.23
CA THR A 600 18.14 -15.89 -20.54
C THR A 600 16.80 -16.48 -20.97
N SER A 601 15.74 -16.30 -20.18
CA SER A 601 14.37 -16.75 -20.45
C SER A 601 13.38 -15.59 -20.32
N SER A 602 12.37 -15.55 -21.19
CA SER A 602 11.27 -14.58 -21.11
C SER A 602 10.31 -14.83 -19.95
N THR A 603 10.42 -15.98 -19.28
CA THR A 603 9.59 -16.37 -18.13
C THR A 603 10.31 -16.15 -16.79
N ASP A 604 11.48 -15.49 -16.81
CA ASP A 604 12.21 -15.18 -15.58
C ASP A 604 11.39 -14.23 -14.70
N ILE A 605 11.28 -14.55 -13.41
CA ILE A 605 10.35 -13.90 -12.47
C ILE A 605 10.67 -12.42 -12.25
N TYR A 606 11.95 -12.03 -12.30
CA TYR A 606 12.37 -10.65 -12.05
C TYR A 606 12.19 -9.75 -13.28
N LEU A 607 11.95 -10.31 -14.46
CA LEU A 607 12.00 -9.57 -15.72
C LEU A 607 10.97 -8.44 -15.78
N SER A 608 9.81 -8.64 -15.16
CA SER A 608 8.71 -7.67 -15.16
C SER A 608 8.91 -6.51 -14.18
N SER A 609 9.62 -6.74 -13.07
CA SER A 609 9.82 -5.77 -11.99
C SER A 609 11.20 -5.11 -12.00
N TYR A 610 12.17 -5.66 -12.74
CA TYR A 610 13.58 -5.24 -12.74
C TYR A 610 13.80 -3.73 -12.89
N ALA A 611 13.04 -3.08 -13.78
CA ALA A 611 13.14 -1.63 -14.01
C ALA A 611 12.82 -0.80 -12.75
N THR A 612 11.94 -1.33 -11.91
CA THR A 612 11.52 -0.72 -10.64
C THR A 612 12.49 -1.10 -9.52
N ASP A 613 12.78 -2.40 -9.37
CA ASP A 613 13.59 -2.91 -8.26
C ASP A 613 15.06 -2.48 -8.35
N ALA A 614 15.60 -2.32 -9.56
CA ALA A 614 16.98 -1.88 -9.82
C ALA A 614 17.04 -0.53 -10.54
N ALA A 615 16.12 0.39 -10.21
CA ALA A 615 15.93 1.65 -10.94
C ALA A 615 17.23 2.45 -11.14
N ALA A 616 18.03 2.65 -10.08
CA ALA A 616 19.28 3.42 -10.15
C ALA A 616 20.30 2.79 -11.13
N PHE A 617 20.48 1.47 -11.06
CA PHE A 617 21.36 0.73 -11.95
C PHE A 617 20.87 0.77 -13.40
N CYS A 618 19.57 0.54 -13.61
CA CYS A 618 18.95 0.55 -14.93
C CYS A 618 19.04 1.93 -15.59
N GLN A 619 18.86 3.00 -14.84
CA GLN A 619 19.01 4.38 -15.33
C GLN A 619 20.47 4.71 -15.68
N ALA A 620 21.43 4.33 -14.84
CA ALA A 620 22.84 4.62 -15.05
C ALA A 620 23.44 3.86 -16.25
N THR A 621 22.97 2.64 -16.51
CA THR A 621 23.61 1.73 -17.47
C THR A 621 22.78 1.44 -18.72
N GLY A 622 21.45 1.60 -18.65
CA GLY A 622 20.53 1.10 -19.67
C GLY A 622 20.38 -0.43 -19.68
N TRP A 623 20.92 -1.14 -18.68
CA TRP A 623 21.01 -2.61 -18.64
C TRP A 623 19.66 -3.31 -18.79
N GLN A 624 18.57 -2.75 -18.26
CA GLN A 624 17.21 -3.28 -18.47
C GLN A 624 16.87 -3.54 -19.94
N THR A 625 17.32 -2.67 -20.86
CA THR A 625 17.05 -2.81 -22.30
C THR A 625 17.82 -3.99 -22.86
N PHE A 626 19.07 -4.15 -22.42
CA PHE A 626 19.92 -5.29 -22.78
C PHE A 626 19.38 -6.60 -22.20
N ALA A 627 19.08 -6.66 -20.91
CA ALA A 627 18.56 -7.83 -20.22
C ALA A 627 17.22 -8.30 -20.83
N LYS A 628 16.30 -7.37 -21.08
CA LYS A 628 15.02 -7.68 -21.75
C LYS A 628 15.24 -8.21 -23.15
N TRP A 629 16.07 -7.55 -23.95
CA TRP A 629 16.39 -8.03 -25.30
C TRP A 629 17.05 -9.41 -25.27
N LEU A 630 17.97 -9.67 -24.34
CA LEU A 630 18.65 -10.95 -24.19
C LEU A 630 17.65 -12.08 -23.91
N ALA A 631 16.67 -11.82 -23.04
CA ALA A 631 15.65 -12.78 -22.62
C ALA A 631 14.54 -13.00 -23.66
N THR A 632 13.98 -11.94 -24.24
CA THR A 632 12.77 -12.00 -25.09
C THR A 632 13.07 -11.90 -26.58
N GLY A 633 14.22 -11.32 -26.92
CA GLY A 633 14.55 -10.97 -28.29
C GLY A 633 13.96 -9.67 -28.81
N THR A 634 13.17 -8.96 -28.00
CA THR A 634 12.52 -7.70 -28.40
C THR A 634 13.26 -6.51 -27.82
N ARG A 635 13.65 -5.54 -28.67
CA ARG A 635 14.08 -4.20 -28.24
C ARG A 635 12.85 -3.32 -28.26
N SER A 636 12.55 -2.62 -27.17
CA SER A 636 11.59 -1.51 -27.23
C SER A 636 12.10 -0.49 -28.25
N ALA A 637 11.29 -0.07 -29.20
CA ALA A 637 11.68 0.94 -30.18
C ALA A 637 11.85 2.29 -29.47
N GLY A 638 13.07 2.59 -29.02
CA GLY A 638 13.48 3.96 -28.74
C GLY A 638 13.62 4.68 -30.07
N THR A 639 12.97 5.83 -30.21
CA THR A 639 13.12 6.75 -31.34
C THR A 639 14.57 7.18 -31.49
N ALA A 640 15.35 6.41 -32.24
CA ALA A 640 16.67 6.81 -32.70
C ALA A 640 16.50 7.77 -33.87
N THR A 641 16.47 9.07 -33.61
CA THR A 641 16.72 10.08 -34.64
C THR A 641 18.19 9.95 -35.02
N VAL A 642 18.48 9.13 -36.03
CA VAL A 642 19.81 9.05 -36.63
C VAL A 642 20.06 10.38 -37.35
N ALA A 643 20.86 11.26 -36.74
CA ALA A 643 21.46 12.38 -37.44
C ALA A 643 22.46 11.82 -38.47
N THR A 644 21.98 11.55 -39.68
CA THR A 644 22.85 11.29 -40.83
C THR A 644 23.43 12.63 -41.26
N THR A 645 24.70 12.86 -40.93
CA THR A 645 25.52 13.90 -41.57
C THR A 645 25.74 13.54 -43.04
N ALA A 646 24.81 13.95 -43.89
CA ALA A 646 25.05 14.09 -45.32
C ALA A 646 25.46 15.55 -45.59
N ARG A 647 26.75 15.76 -45.87
CA ARG A 647 27.24 17.03 -46.43
C ARG A 647 26.67 17.18 -47.83
N HIS A 648 25.87 18.20 -48.09
CA HIS A 648 25.79 18.81 -49.42
C HIS A 648 25.48 20.31 -49.32
N HIS A 649 26.18 21.04 -50.18
CA HIS A 649 26.34 22.49 -50.28
C HIS A 649 25.05 23.27 -50.64
N THR A 650 24.94 24.49 -50.07
CA THR A 650 24.18 25.70 -50.54
C THR A 650 22.64 25.61 -50.51
N TRP A 651 21.83 26.61 -50.13
CA TRP A 651 21.87 28.09 -50.21
C TRP A 651 21.13 28.76 -49.03
N ARG A 652 21.46 30.03 -48.75
CA ARG A 652 20.76 30.96 -47.85
C ARG A 652 19.33 31.26 -48.29
N THR A 653 18.41 31.42 -47.33
CA THR A 653 17.54 32.62 -47.19
C THR A 653 17.02 32.74 -45.75
N ASP A 654 17.11 33.95 -45.21
CA ASP A 654 16.59 34.42 -43.92
C ASP A 654 15.07 34.24 -43.77
N VAL A 655 14.60 33.92 -42.55
CA VAL A 655 13.50 34.64 -41.87
C VAL A 655 13.73 34.59 -40.35
N ARG A 656 13.76 35.76 -39.71
CA ARG A 656 13.76 35.96 -38.26
C ARG A 656 12.40 35.60 -37.66
N GLY A 657 12.40 34.96 -36.49
CA GLY A 657 11.22 34.78 -35.64
C GLY A 657 11.63 34.29 -34.27
N SER A 658 11.78 35.20 -33.32
CA SER A 658 12.02 35.01 -31.90
C SER A 658 10.87 34.27 -31.20
N ASN A 659 11.15 33.24 -30.41
CA ASN A 659 11.06 33.30 -28.95
C ASN A 659 11.32 31.94 -28.28
N SER A 660 12.16 32.01 -27.27
CA SER A 660 12.51 30.99 -26.29
C SER A 660 11.38 30.80 -25.27
N SER A 661 10.79 29.60 -25.22
CA SER A 661 10.15 29.02 -24.02
C SER A 661 9.77 27.58 -24.34
N GLY A 662 10.62 26.63 -23.96
CA GLY A 662 10.44 25.21 -24.28
C GLY A 662 11.34 24.32 -23.45
N ALA A 663 11.24 24.45 -22.12
CA ALA A 663 11.91 23.57 -21.17
C ALA A 663 11.14 23.55 -19.84
N GLU A 664 9.83 23.27 -19.87
CA GLU A 664 9.01 23.04 -18.65
C GLU A 664 7.62 22.49 -19.01
N ALA A 665 7.55 21.33 -19.67
CA ALA A 665 6.26 20.67 -19.97
C ALA A 665 6.34 19.16 -20.25
N ALA A 666 7.20 18.41 -19.55
CA ALA A 666 7.33 16.95 -19.75
C ALA A 666 7.26 16.12 -18.46
N TRP A 667 6.68 16.66 -17.38
CA TRP A 667 6.57 16.00 -16.06
C TRP A 667 5.14 16.03 -15.50
N ALA A 668 4.15 15.56 -16.28
CA ALA A 668 2.76 15.52 -15.81
C ALA A 668 1.91 14.33 -16.32
N ALA A 669 2.51 13.25 -16.80
CA ALA A 669 1.73 12.13 -17.36
C ALA A 669 2.27 10.75 -16.95
N PHE A 670 2.43 10.50 -15.64
CA PHE A 670 2.61 9.14 -15.11
C PHE A 670 2.02 8.91 -13.71
N ALA A 671 1.08 9.77 -13.29
CA ALA A 671 0.43 9.70 -11.96
C ALA A 671 -1.06 9.32 -12.06
N SER A 672 -1.42 8.38 -12.93
CA SER A 672 -2.81 7.88 -13.02
C SER A 672 -2.83 6.37 -13.28
N GLY A 673 -2.49 5.60 -12.25
CA GLY A 673 -2.80 4.18 -12.14
C GLY A 673 -3.23 3.92 -10.69
N GLY A 674 -4.54 3.78 -10.48
CA GLY A 674 -5.16 3.76 -9.16
C GLY A 674 -4.67 2.62 -8.28
N MET A 675 -4.25 2.96 -7.05
CA MET A 675 -4.09 2.02 -5.96
C MET A 675 -5.40 1.98 -5.17
N ASP A 676 -5.95 0.78 -5.03
CA ASP A 676 -7.06 0.49 -4.14
C ASP A 676 -6.61 0.69 -2.68
N ALA A 677 -7.33 1.56 -1.97
CA ALA A 677 -7.11 1.90 -0.58
C ALA A 677 -7.96 0.95 0.30
N SER A 678 -7.34 -0.15 0.71
CA SER A 678 -7.67 -0.85 1.95
C SER A 678 -6.52 -0.62 2.95
N GLY A 679 -6.87 -0.33 4.21
CA GLY A 679 -5.98 0.14 5.28
C GLY A 679 -5.01 -0.90 5.85
N SER A 680 -4.22 -1.49 4.97
CA SER A 680 -2.97 -2.19 5.24
C SER A 680 -2.04 -1.77 4.11
N LYS A 681 -0.78 -1.38 4.37
CA LYS A 681 0.23 -1.47 3.30
C LYS A 681 0.03 -2.87 2.70
N PRO A 682 -0.19 -3.03 1.38
CA PRO A 682 -0.32 -4.37 0.83
C PRO A 682 0.92 -5.14 1.29
N THR A 683 0.72 -6.25 1.98
CA THR A 683 1.77 -7.22 2.31
C THR A 683 2.57 -7.41 1.03
N ARG A 684 3.83 -6.97 1.04
CA ARG A 684 4.69 -7.08 -0.13
C ARG A 684 5.33 -8.45 -0.05
N SER A 685 4.56 -9.49 -0.35
CA SER A 685 5.09 -10.85 -0.42
C SER A 685 6.13 -10.90 -1.56
N ARG A 686 7.39 -10.69 -1.21
CA ARG A 686 8.54 -10.77 -2.13
C ARG A 686 9.22 -12.13 -1.99
N GLY A 687 9.96 -12.54 -3.02
CA GLY A 687 10.64 -13.82 -3.04
C GLY A 687 11.70 -13.89 -1.96
N ARG A 688 11.41 -14.63 -0.89
CA ARG A 688 12.41 -14.96 0.12
C ARG A 688 13.25 -16.14 -0.34
N ILE A 689 14.55 -16.07 -0.12
CA ILE A 689 15.47 -17.17 -0.38
C ILE A 689 16.07 -17.60 0.96
N SER A 690 15.54 -18.70 1.50
CA SER A 690 16.11 -19.37 2.67
C SER A 690 17.29 -20.24 2.25
N ALA A 691 18.37 -20.19 3.01
CA ALA A 691 19.42 -21.20 2.96
C ALA A 691 18.90 -22.57 3.41
#